data_AF-A0A8U0A1F5-F1
#
_entry.id   AF-A0A8U0A1F5-F1
#
_cell.length_a   1.000
_cell.length_b   1.000
_cell.length_c   1.000
_cell.angle_alpha   90.00
_cell.angle_beta   90.00
_cell.angle_gamma   90.00
#
_symmetry.space_group_name_H-M   'P 1'
#
loop_
_entity.id
_entity.type
_entity.pdbx_description
1 polymer ?
#
loop_
_entity_poly.entity_id
_entity_poly.type
_entity_poly.pdbx_seq_one_letter_code
_entity_poly.pdbx_strand_id
1 'polypeptide(L)'
;MTSESESGEDGSSHLERRSYIKLTGAVIGGSVLGTAQAGRASAKTRHGITFNNVVDAVKDLGCDPNGNGDVTSKVESALDGQTLVEFPEGTYHWGGSITADTDRIGIRGKNDNVTFTFPSGYNEFFINTTCDKALFENFDVDVRADQTATGIRINSEHGFHAENIEHIGRAIVDSSDVTRCWQLRVNDPNSTGVLKNFVAKKGSAWAHYKSGDGRAGISVYGGKGTVKIVDCHLEEFGNNGIYGSRTLSAVQVIGGTYRNNNVCGIRISGEGSYVDGATVEVNPEKYSGPHTLEDDAFTMRGVLFEQGNASTGGNFDKAGGEVRNTDITIENNPTNGPGIAVWTGGRTLNVKNTRITYNNDGGPAVHREKQTSQGRHDPSPNPRWLRMNRVKITGSASKGPSVLVGQGDGSQIKNSYIKQSGSGRKGIVFSNSNNTLVKNTTIKTPGKSVQLKSSSGKSVNVSNSGSAPSLDLGQSGSQSKSGSGSGSSSKNTKNDSESSSNSSQGLLSKVTDLFVGNASGASENATNNSGASGSDTHTLEIEGNGSNANYTFAVDGNVQPNENLSSFDTTTDTFVGENWSSGSVSDSLDKYLFTGSVTSFSADGSVTVRVDGKKVDPNALGTEGDKQHTLIIDGSKSSGASKYALSVNGSLEKGKFAESSDTVSGSTARGTVRDCRDSFRFSGQITELDIDGDATISFGQQ
;
A
#
# COMPACT_ATOMS: atom_id res chain seq x y z
N MET A 1 14.30 -17.01 69.76
CA MET A 1 15.56 -16.25 69.89
C MET A 1 16.04 -15.96 68.48
N THR A 2 15.91 -14.79 67.87
CA THR A 2 15.39 -13.44 68.18
C THR A 2 15.30 -12.82 66.77
N SER A 3 14.12 -12.58 66.21
CA SER A 3 13.35 -11.31 66.22
C SER A 3 14.18 -10.14 65.64
N GLU A 4 13.72 -9.33 64.68
CA GLU A 4 12.38 -8.75 64.55
C GLU A 4 11.93 -8.60 63.09
N SER A 5 10.66 -8.95 62.91
CA SER A 5 9.76 -8.57 61.83
C SER A 5 9.06 -7.26 62.21
N GLU A 6 9.03 -6.27 61.33
CA GLU A 6 7.98 -5.26 61.35
C GLU A 6 7.18 -5.33 60.06
N SER A 7 5.88 -5.44 60.29
CA SER A 7 4.80 -5.51 59.32
C SER A 7 4.15 -4.12 59.31
N GLY A 8 3.98 -3.58 58.12
CA GLY A 8 3.13 -2.41 57.88
C GLY A 8 2.11 -2.80 56.82
N GLU A 9 0.88 -3.02 57.27
CA GLU A 9 -0.30 -3.06 56.42
C GLU A 9 -0.43 -1.75 55.65
N ASP A 10 -0.74 -1.81 54.36
CA ASP A 10 -1.57 -0.77 53.77
C ASP A 10 -2.51 -1.40 52.74
N GLY A 11 -3.74 -1.59 53.18
CA GLY A 11 -4.88 -1.77 52.30
C GLY A 11 -5.31 -0.39 51.83
N SER A 12 -5.15 -0.11 50.54
CA SER A 12 -5.94 0.95 49.90
C SER A 12 -6.68 0.39 48.69
N SER A 13 -7.99 0.53 48.84
CA SER A 13 -9.06 0.20 47.95
C SER A 13 -8.91 0.84 46.57
N HIS A 14 -9.45 0.13 45.59
CA HIS A 14 -10.05 0.70 44.39
C HIS A 14 -10.68 2.07 44.68
N LEU A 15 -10.01 3.14 44.23
CA LEU A 15 -10.60 4.47 44.17
C LEU A 15 -10.84 4.83 42.71
N GLU A 16 -12.07 5.26 42.52
CA GLU A 16 -12.80 5.26 41.28
C GLU A 16 -12.30 6.33 40.31
N ARG A 17 -12.26 5.94 39.04
CA ARG A 17 -12.30 6.84 37.90
C ARG A 17 -13.60 7.65 37.95
N ARG A 18 -13.58 8.87 38.50
CA ARG A 18 -14.55 9.96 38.24
C ARG A 18 -14.21 11.15 39.15
N SER A 19 -13.58 12.20 38.62
CA SER A 19 -13.66 13.58 39.15
C SER A 19 -12.98 14.57 38.21
N TYR A 20 -13.65 14.91 37.10
CA TYR A 20 -13.48 16.21 36.46
C TYR A 20 -14.85 16.64 35.93
N ILE A 21 -15.69 17.17 36.82
CA ILE A 21 -16.86 17.94 36.44
C ILE A 21 -16.61 19.39 36.82
N LYS A 22 -16.69 20.20 35.78
CA LYS A 22 -16.65 21.66 35.68
C LYS A 22 -17.51 22.32 36.76
N LEU A 23 -16.90 23.18 37.58
CA LEU A 23 -17.65 24.17 38.33
C LEU A 23 -17.86 25.40 37.42
N THR A 24 -19.03 25.50 36.82
CA THR A 24 -19.55 26.73 36.22
C THR A 24 -19.83 27.73 37.33
N GLY A 25 -18.86 28.60 37.63
CA GLY A 25 -19.02 29.75 38.51
C GLY A 25 -19.74 30.89 37.79
N ALA A 26 -20.83 31.36 38.38
CA ALA A 26 -21.62 32.48 37.92
C ALA A 26 -20.82 33.79 37.90
N VAL A 27 -21.00 34.58 36.84
CA VAL A 27 -20.49 35.95 36.70
C VAL A 27 -21.39 36.91 37.50
N ILE A 28 -20.83 37.58 38.50
CA ILE A 28 -21.35 38.86 39.03
C ILE A 28 -20.19 39.85 39.04
N GLY A 29 -20.42 41.02 38.44
CA GLY A 29 -19.41 41.93 37.90
C GLY A 29 -18.54 42.71 38.89
N GLY A 30 -17.47 43.25 38.33
CA GLY A 30 -16.55 44.21 38.94
C GLY A 30 -15.40 44.51 37.98
N SER A 31 -15.44 45.69 37.36
CA SER A 31 -14.48 46.23 36.38
C SER A 31 -13.02 46.27 36.85
N VAL A 32 -12.07 46.07 35.92
CA VAL A 32 -10.93 46.99 35.58
C VAL A 32 -9.86 46.27 34.73
N LEU A 33 -9.44 46.96 33.66
CA LEU A 33 -8.30 46.77 32.72
C LEU A 33 -8.46 45.79 31.55
N GLY A 34 -8.37 46.36 30.33
CA GLY A 34 -8.69 45.75 29.05
C GLY A 34 -7.89 44.50 28.74
N THR A 35 -8.59 43.38 28.69
CA THR A 35 -8.15 42.20 27.94
C THR A 35 -8.31 42.52 26.46
N ALA A 36 -7.21 42.46 25.71
CA ALA A 36 -7.29 42.41 24.26
C ALA A 36 -8.17 41.21 23.90
N GLN A 37 -9.34 41.49 23.33
CA GLN A 37 -10.21 40.46 22.76
C GLN A 37 -9.45 39.93 21.53
N ALA A 38 -8.60 38.91 21.74
CA ALA A 38 -7.90 38.22 20.67
C ALA A 38 -8.94 37.85 19.60
N GLY A 39 -8.75 38.35 18.38
CA GLY A 39 -9.75 38.32 17.33
C GLY A 39 -9.91 36.90 16.78
N ARG A 40 -10.66 36.05 17.48
CA ARG A 40 -11.00 34.70 17.01
C ARG A 40 -11.77 34.81 15.70
N ALA A 41 -11.20 34.28 14.62
CA ALA A 41 -11.88 34.24 13.32
C ALA A 41 -13.00 33.18 13.30
N SER A 42 -13.90 33.28 12.33
CA SER A 42 -15.02 32.36 12.16
C SER A 42 -14.60 30.89 12.02
N ALA A 43 -15.52 29.98 12.31
CA ALA A 43 -15.29 28.54 12.18
C ALA A 43 -14.70 28.15 10.81
N LYS A 44 -13.76 27.20 10.82
CA LYS A 44 -13.05 26.75 9.63
C LYS A 44 -13.00 25.22 9.57
N THR A 45 -13.35 24.66 8.42
CA THR A 45 -13.29 23.22 8.17
C THR A 45 -12.13 22.89 7.26
N ARG A 46 -11.33 21.87 7.63
CA ARG A 46 -10.24 21.32 6.80
C ARG A 46 -10.26 19.81 6.90
N HIS A 47 -10.19 19.12 5.76
CA HIS A 47 -10.20 17.64 5.70
C HIS A 47 -11.36 17.01 6.51
N GLY A 48 -12.52 17.66 6.55
CA GLY A 48 -13.69 17.21 7.32
C GLY A 48 -13.62 17.45 8.84
N ILE A 49 -12.64 18.22 9.32
CA ILE A 49 -12.47 18.62 10.72
C ILE A 49 -12.84 20.10 10.85
N THR A 50 -13.84 20.41 11.67
CA THR A 50 -14.33 21.79 11.87
C THR A 50 -13.81 22.37 13.18
N PHE A 51 -13.09 23.48 13.12
CA PHE A 51 -12.64 24.24 14.28
C PHE A 51 -13.52 25.46 14.47
N ASN A 52 -13.95 25.71 15.70
CA ASN A 52 -14.82 26.86 16.01
C ASN A 52 -14.00 28.13 16.26
N ASN A 53 -12.76 27.95 16.70
CA ASN A 53 -11.82 29.03 16.97
C ASN A 53 -10.64 28.89 16.00
N VAL A 54 -10.31 29.96 15.28
CA VAL A 54 -9.06 30.05 14.52
C VAL A 54 -8.27 31.23 15.06
N VAL A 55 -7.00 30.97 15.38
CA VAL A 55 -6.13 31.92 16.05
C VAL A 55 -4.81 32.03 15.28
N ASP A 56 -4.37 33.25 14.99
CA ASP A 56 -3.06 33.51 14.39
C ASP A 56 -1.97 33.50 15.47
N ALA A 57 -0.95 32.67 15.30
CA ALA A 57 0.11 32.50 16.28
C ALA A 57 0.85 33.82 16.58
N VAL A 58 1.04 34.70 15.59
CA VAL A 58 1.78 35.96 15.80
C VAL A 58 0.82 37.06 16.25
N LYS A 59 -0.24 37.30 15.48
CA LYS A 59 -1.15 38.43 15.70
C LYS A 59 -1.97 38.27 16.98
N ASP A 60 -2.44 37.07 17.28
CA ASP A 60 -3.37 36.83 18.38
C ASP A 60 -2.67 36.26 19.62
N LEU A 61 -1.62 35.45 19.46
CA LEU A 61 -0.87 34.84 20.58
C LEU A 61 0.45 35.53 20.89
N GLY A 62 0.94 36.41 20.01
CA GLY A 62 2.21 37.10 20.19
C GLY A 62 3.43 36.18 20.11
N CYS A 63 3.36 35.06 19.39
CA CYS A 63 4.52 34.21 19.11
C CYS A 63 5.55 34.99 18.25
N ASP A 64 6.84 34.81 18.55
CA ASP A 64 7.91 35.44 17.76
C ASP A 64 8.26 34.56 16.54
N PRO A 65 8.04 35.04 15.29
CA PRO A 65 8.36 34.30 14.08
C PRO A 65 9.85 34.25 13.75
N ASN A 66 10.71 34.85 14.58
CA ASN A 66 12.17 34.82 14.42
C ASN A 66 12.87 33.88 15.41
N GLY A 67 12.10 33.18 16.26
CA GLY A 67 12.63 32.15 17.15
C GLY A 67 13.35 32.68 18.40
N ASN A 68 13.22 33.96 18.76
CA ASN A 68 13.87 34.49 19.98
C ASN A 68 13.05 34.24 21.25
N GLY A 69 11.81 33.77 21.13
CA GLY A 69 10.92 33.49 22.25
C GLY A 69 10.25 32.13 22.11
N ASP A 70 10.10 31.45 23.25
CA ASP A 70 9.38 30.18 23.33
C ASP A 70 7.87 30.38 23.06
N VAL A 71 7.31 29.55 22.18
CA VAL A 71 5.89 29.55 21.83
C VAL A 71 5.04 28.62 22.69
N THR A 72 5.64 27.67 23.42
CA THR A 72 4.91 26.53 24.01
C THR A 72 3.72 26.97 24.86
N SER A 73 3.91 27.84 25.86
CA SER A 73 2.83 28.25 26.79
C SER A 73 1.72 29.07 26.11
N LYS A 74 2.08 29.87 25.10
CA LYS A 74 1.14 30.68 24.31
C LYS A 74 0.24 29.80 23.46
N VAL A 75 0.82 28.78 22.82
CA VAL A 75 0.08 27.81 22.01
C VAL A 75 -0.79 26.92 22.90
N GLU A 76 -0.25 26.40 23.99
CA GLU A 76 -0.98 25.56 24.95
C GLU A 76 -2.22 26.27 25.47
N SER A 77 -2.10 27.54 25.87
CA SER A 77 -3.22 28.36 26.37
C SER A 77 -4.31 28.57 25.32
N ALA A 78 -4.00 28.48 24.03
CA ALA A 78 -4.95 28.67 22.94
C ALA A 78 -5.75 27.41 22.58
N LEU A 79 -5.19 26.22 22.87
CA LEU A 79 -5.75 24.93 22.51
C LEU A 79 -6.89 24.50 23.47
N ASP A 80 -7.99 25.26 23.44
CA ASP A 80 -9.20 25.06 24.27
C ASP A 80 -10.09 23.88 23.85
N GLY A 81 -9.58 23.04 22.95
CA GLY A 81 -10.24 21.85 22.44
C GLY A 81 -11.20 22.05 21.29
N GLN A 82 -11.28 23.24 20.69
CA GLN A 82 -11.90 23.45 19.37
C GLN A 82 -11.13 24.48 18.51
N THR A 83 -9.83 24.62 18.78
CA THR A 83 -8.98 25.66 18.19
C THR A 83 -8.04 25.12 17.12
N LEU A 84 -7.94 25.87 16.02
CA LEU A 84 -6.87 25.77 15.03
C LEU A 84 -5.92 26.96 15.20
N VAL A 85 -4.67 26.68 15.57
CA VAL A 85 -3.59 27.68 15.60
C VAL A 85 -2.89 27.72 14.24
N GLU A 86 -2.89 28.89 13.60
CA GLU A 86 -2.26 29.11 12.31
C GLU A 86 -0.99 29.93 12.46
N PHE A 87 0.14 29.36 12.05
CA PHE A 87 1.43 30.01 12.04
C PHE A 87 1.68 30.67 10.68
N PRO A 88 1.88 32.00 10.62
CA PRO A 88 2.50 32.65 9.46
C PRO A 88 3.90 32.10 9.18
N GLU A 89 4.48 32.47 8.03
CA GLU A 89 5.89 32.18 7.72
C GLU A 89 6.81 32.64 8.86
N GLY A 90 7.76 31.78 9.22
CA GLY A 90 8.71 32.07 10.29
C GLY A 90 9.37 30.83 10.89
N THR A 91 10.37 31.10 11.72
CA THR A 91 11.02 30.12 12.59
C THR A 91 10.51 30.35 14.02
N TYR A 92 9.93 29.33 14.63
CA TYR A 92 9.34 29.43 15.97
C TYR A 92 10.06 28.49 16.92
N HIS A 93 10.55 29.01 18.04
CA HIS A 93 11.22 28.21 19.06
C HIS A 93 10.18 27.55 19.97
N TRP A 94 10.29 26.23 20.13
CA TRP A 94 9.39 25.41 20.93
C TRP A 94 10.17 24.74 22.07
N GLY A 95 9.98 25.26 23.28
CA GLY A 95 10.80 24.92 24.44
C GLY A 95 10.30 23.74 25.27
N GLY A 96 9.00 23.41 25.23
CA GLY A 96 8.39 22.38 26.08
C GLY A 96 7.47 21.40 25.35
N SER A 97 6.84 20.49 26.09
CA SER A 97 5.82 19.56 25.55
C SER A 97 4.42 20.06 25.88
N ILE A 98 3.50 20.00 24.91
CA ILE A 98 2.07 20.23 25.18
C ILE A 98 1.37 18.88 25.29
N THR A 99 0.73 18.64 26.43
CA THR A 99 -0.15 17.49 26.62
C THR A 99 -1.61 17.93 26.62
N ALA A 100 -2.40 17.44 25.67
CA ALA A 100 -3.79 17.86 25.49
C ALA A 100 -4.74 16.66 25.57
N ASP A 101 -5.85 16.82 26.29
CA ASP A 101 -7.01 15.92 26.29
C ASP A 101 -8.26 16.73 25.94
N THR A 102 -8.67 16.68 24.67
CA THR A 102 -9.59 17.66 24.10
C THR A 102 -10.52 17.08 23.04
N ASP A 103 -11.54 17.82 22.59
CA ASP A 103 -12.34 17.41 21.44
C ASP A 103 -11.50 17.52 20.14
N ARG A 104 -11.09 18.73 19.76
CA ARG A 104 -10.28 18.98 18.55
C ARG A 104 -9.07 19.84 18.82
N ILE A 105 -7.94 19.43 18.23
CA ILE A 105 -6.66 20.14 18.26
C ILE A 105 -6.16 20.36 16.83
N GLY A 106 -5.70 21.59 16.53
CA GLY A 106 -5.22 21.95 15.21
C GLY A 106 -4.00 22.85 15.27
N ILE A 107 -2.93 22.49 14.53
CA ILE A 107 -1.76 23.33 14.30
C ILE A 107 -1.44 23.30 12.80
N ARG A 108 -1.25 24.46 12.19
CA ARG A 108 -0.82 24.52 10.79
C ARG A 108 0.07 25.70 10.46
N GLY A 109 0.93 25.56 9.47
CA GLY A 109 1.44 26.70 8.73
C GLY A 109 0.40 27.25 7.76
N LYS A 110 0.38 28.57 7.61
CA LYS A 110 -0.45 29.24 6.58
C LYS A 110 0.11 29.00 5.18
N ASN A 111 1.41 28.74 5.09
CA ASN A 111 2.20 28.42 3.91
C ASN A 111 3.27 27.39 4.30
N ASP A 112 4.09 26.98 3.33
CA ASP A 112 5.08 25.90 3.51
C ASP A 112 6.41 26.39 4.13
N ASN A 113 6.48 27.63 4.62
CA ASN A 113 7.69 28.26 5.18
C ASN A 113 7.60 28.44 6.71
N VAL A 114 7.08 27.43 7.41
CA VAL A 114 7.01 27.43 8.88
C VAL A 114 7.95 26.37 9.42
N THR A 115 8.88 26.76 10.29
CA THR A 115 9.79 25.81 10.94
C THR A 115 9.71 25.91 12.45
N PHE A 116 9.53 24.78 13.13
CA PHE A 116 9.65 24.65 14.57
C PHE A 116 11.07 24.21 14.95
N THR A 117 11.73 24.96 15.83
CA THR A 117 13.05 24.64 16.38
C THR A 117 12.95 24.28 17.85
N PHE A 118 13.87 23.47 18.35
CA PHE A 118 13.85 22.93 19.70
C PHE A 118 15.19 23.18 20.39
N PRO A 119 15.22 23.28 21.73
CA PRO A 119 16.48 23.43 22.46
C PRO A 119 17.35 22.18 22.32
N SER A 120 18.66 22.35 22.56
CA SER A 120 19.58 21.22 22.66
C SER A 120 19.17 20.29 23.81
N GLY A 121 19.30 18.97 23.60
CA GLY A 121 18.91 17.96 24.58
C GLY A 121 17.41 17.64 24.61
N TYR A 122 16.60 18.27 23.77
CA TYR A 122 15.15 18.02 23.74
C TYR A 122 14.85 16.61 23.23
N ASN A 123 14.24 15.76 24.07
CA ASN A 123 13.89 14.38 23.72
C ASN A 123 12.47 14.00 24.16
N GLU A 124 11.48 14.77 23.73
CA GLU A 124 10.07 14.56 24.08
C GLU A 124 9.16 14.75 22.86
N PHE A 125 7.89 14.35 22.96
CA PHE A 125 6.90 14.75 21.95
C PHE A 125 6.49 16.20 22.21
N PHE A 126 6.70 17.10 21.24
CA PHE A 126 6.32 18.50 21.42
C PHE A 126 4.80 18.69 21.42
N ILE A 127 4.06 17.77 20.79
CA ILE A 127 2.62 17.58 20.96
C ILE A 127 2.33 16.13 21.35
N ASN A 128 1.66 15.95 22.48
CA ASN A 128 1.15 14.68 22.97
C ASN A 128 -0.36 14.80 23.23
N THR A 129 -1.19 14.37 22.30
CA THR A 129 -2.64 14.60 22.39
C THR A 129 -3.47 13.33 22.45
N THR A 130 -4.44 13.33 23.36
CA THR A 130 -5.66 12.52 23.26
C THR A 130 -6.79 13.44 22.78
N CYS A 131 -7.52 13.02 21.74
CA CYS A 131 -8.55 13.87 21.15
C CYS A 131 -9.68 13.11 20.46
N ASP A 132 -10.76 13.81 20.09
CA ASP A 132 -11.71 13.31 19.10
C ASP A 132 -11.08 13.30 17.70
N LYS A 133 -10.59 14.48 17.27
CA LYS A 133 -9.89 14.67 16.00
C LYS A 133 -8.70 15.63 16.09
N ALA A 134 -7.67 15.38 15.28
CA ALA A 134 -6.50 16.25 15.19
C ALA A 134 -6.15 16.68 13.76
N LEU A 135 -5.60 17.89 13.61
CA LEU A 135 -5.05 18.43 12.35
C LEU A 135 -3.63 18.96 12.54
N PHE A 136 -2.69 18.50 11.69
CA PHE A 136 -1.32 19.00 11.63
C PHE A 136 -0.87 19.19 10.17
N GLU A 137 -0.61 20.40 9.69
CA GLU A 137 -0.22 20.55 8.28
C GLU A 137 0.72 21.73 7.98
N ASN A 138 1.55 21.57 6.95
CA ASN A 138 2.39 22.60 6.35
C ASN A 138 3.40 23.25 7.33
N PHE A 139 4.24 22.45 7.96
CA PHE A 139 5.36 22.97 8.76
C PHE A 139 6.50 21.95 8.84
N ASP A 140 7.70 22.44 9.10
CA ASP A 140 8.89 21.63 9.33
C ASP A 140 9.25 21.58 10.81
N VAL A 141 9.90 20.49 11.20
CA VAL A 141 10.41 20.22 12.55
C VAL A 141 11.92 20.08 12.45
N ASP A 142 12.65 21.06 12.97
CA ASP A 142 14.10 21.10 12.92
C ASP A 142 14.73 20.47 14.17
N VAL A 143 15.33 19.30 13.98
CA VAL A 143 16.03 18.54 15.03
C VAL A 143 17.56 18.64 14.90
N ARG A 144 18.09 19.66 14.21
CA ARG A 144 19.55 19.84 14.03
C ARG A 144 20.28 20.27 15.31
N ALA A 145 19.57 20.76 16.32
CA ALA A 145 20.18 21.06 17.61
C ALA A 145 20.80 19.79 18.22
N ASP A 146 21.89 19.97 18.98
CA ASP A 146 22.62 18.84 19.56
C ASP A 146 21.75 18.03 20.52
N GLN A 147 21.85 16.71 20.46
CA GLN A 147 21.10 15.79 21.34
C GLN A 147 19.57 15.96 21.25
N THR A 148 19.05 16.36 20.10
CA THR A 148 17.63 16.66 19.91
C THR A 148 16.89 15.59 19.11
N ALA A 149 15.77 15.13 19.65
CA ALA A 149 14.79 14.26 19.01
C ALA A 149 13.38 14.68 19.45
N THR A 150 12.49 14.91 18.50
CA THR A 150 11.08 15.20 18.82
C THR A 150 10.14 14.58 17.79
N GLY A 151 8.85 14.73 18.05
CA GLY A 151 7.76 14.29 17.17
C GLY A 151 6.38 14.62 17.74
N ILE A 152 5.35 14.05 17.13
CA ILE A 152 3.95 14.22 17.52
C ILE A 152 3.34 12.86 17.89
N ARG A 153 2.65 12.81 19.02
CA ARG A 153 1.81 11.67 19.42
C ARG A 153 0.34 12.05 19.33
N ILE A 154 -0.43 11.24 18.60
CA ILE A 154 -1.88 11.37 18.43
C ILE A 154 -2.57 10.09 18.88
N ASN A 155 -3.43 10.23 19.88
CA ASN A 155 -4.42 9.25 20.30
C ASN A 155 -5.82 9.79 20.00
N SER A 156 -6.33 9.57 18.79
CA SER A 156 -7.65 10.10 18.39
C SER A 156 -8.76 9.06 18.53
N GLU A 157 -9.96 9.48 18.90
CA GLU A 157 -11.15 8.64 18.83
C GLU A 157 -11.59 8.45 17.37
N HIS A 158 -11.89 9.53 16.66
CA HIS A 158 -12.51 9.53 15.33
C HIS A 158 -11.59 9.99 14.18
N GLY A 159 -10.27 9.91 14.38
CA GLY A 159 -9.28 10.07 13.33
C GLY A 159 -8.49 11.38 13.40
N PHE A 160 -7.56 11.54 12.47
CA PHE A 160 -6.70 12.71 12.35
C PHE A 160 -6.32 12.94 10.89
N HIS A 161 -5.86 14.15 10.57
CA HIS A 161 -5.21 14.45 9.30
C HIS A 161 -3.88 15.16 9.56
N ALA A 162 -2.80 14.61 9.03
CA ALA A 162 -1.49 15.23 9.06
C ALA A 162 -0.88 15.25 7.65
N GLU A 163 -0.44 16.41 7.16
CA GLU A 163 0.12 16.51 5.80
C GLU A 163 1.22 17.56 5.61
N ASN A 164 2.15 17.28 4.69
CA ASN A 164 3.21 18.21 4.25
C ASN A 164 4.09 18.69 5.41
N ILE A 165 4.83 17.75 6.01
CA ILE A 165 5.72 17.99 7.15
C ILE A 165 7.08 17.37 6.88
N GLU A 166 8.17 18.12 7.05
CA GLU A 166 9.53 17.57 7.04
C GLU A 166 10.16 17.61 8.44
N HIS A 167 10.78 16.51 8.85
CA HIS A 167 11.75 16.51 9.95
C HIS A 167 13.14 16.77 9.39
N ILE A 168 13.68 17.96 9.65
CA ILE A 168 14.98 18.42 9.19
C ILE A 168 16.06 18.04 10.20
N GLY A 169 17.14 17.41 9.72
CA GLY A 169 18.28 17.05 10.55
C GLY A 169 18.26 15.60 11.01
N ARG A 170 19.32 15.22 11.75
CA ARG A 170 19.51 13.85 12.23
C ARG A 170 19.42 13.80 13.75
N ALA A 171 18.41 13.10 14.25
CA ALA A 171 18.22 12.92 15.68
C ALA A 171 19.16 11.83 16.21
N ILE A 172 20.29 12.25 16.80
CA ILE A 172 21.21 11.38 17.53
C ILE A 172 21.17 11.82 18.99
N VAL A 173 20.59 10.97 19.83
CA VAL A 173 20.42 11.23 21.26
C VAL A 173 21.03 10.10 22.09
N ASP A 174 21.82 10.45 23.09
CA ASP A 174 22.39 9.55 24.08
C ASP A 174 21.38 9.26 25.21
N SER A 175 20.29 8.58 24.83
CA SER A 175 19.23 8.13 25.75
C SER A 175 18.83 6.69 25.43
N SER A 176 18.49 5.89 26.43
CA SER A 176 17.96 4.54 26.20
C SER A 176 16.61 4.52 25.47
N ASP A 177 15.81 5.59 25.62
CA ASP A 177 14.54 5.80 24.92
C ASP A 177 14.62 7.07 24.08
N VAL A 178 14.39 6.97 22.78
CA VAL A 178 14.49 8.08 21.84
C VAL A 178 13.12 8.35 21.23
N THR A 179 12.67 9.59 21.33
CA THR A 179 11.36 10.01 20.82
C THR A 179 11.23 9.68 19.33
N ARG A 180 10.05 9.19 18.93
CA ARG A 180 9.69 8.83 17.55
C ARG A 180 9.20 10.06 16.79
N CYS A 181 9.25 10.07 15.45
CA CYS A 181 8.67 11.23 14.71
C CYS A 181 7.15 11.26 14.85
N TRP A 182 6.51 10.10 14.70
CA TRP A 182 5.07 9.95 14.86
C TRP A 182 4.70 8.75 15.73
N GLN A 183 3.77 8.96 16.65
CA GLN A 183 3.02 7.89 17.31
C GLN A 183 1.52 8.09 17.06
N LEU A 184 0.92 7.15 16.33
CA LEU A 184 -0.43 7.29 15.79
C LEU A 184 -1.35 6.21 16.34
N ARG A 185 -2.57 6.61 16.67
CA ARG A 185 -3.63 5.71 17.11
C ARG A 185 -5.01 6.27 16.73
N VAL A 186 -5.87 5.39 16.21
CA VAL A 186 -7.30 5.64 15.97
C VAL A 186 -8.10 4.58 16.72
N ASN A 187 -8.95 5.01 17.66
CA ASN A 187 -9.64 4.07 18.55
C ASN A 187 -10.91 3.50 17.92
N ASP A 188 -11.74 4.31 17.26
CA ASP A 188 -12.97 3.85 16.62
C ASP A 188 -12.64 2.97 15.39
N PRO A 189 -13.11 1.70 15.34
CA PRO A 189 -12.90 0.80 14.21
C PRO A 189 -13.44 1.32 12.87
N ASN A 190 -14.38 2.26 12.87
CA ASN A 190 -14.97 2.81 11.64
C ASN A 190 -14.30 4.13 11.20
N SER A 191 -13.33 4.61 11.96
CA SER A 191 -12.66 5.88 11.71
C SER A 191 -11.31 5.70 11.05
N THR A 192 -10.84 6.76 10.38
CA THR A 192 -9.57 6.78 9.64
C THR A 192 -8.72 7.97 10.05
N GLY A 193 -7.44 7.71 10.34
CA GLY A 193 -6.40 8.73 10.44
C GLY A 193 -5.50 8.71 9.21
N VAL A 194 -5.06 9.88 8.74
CA VAL A 194 -4.21 10.03 7.56
C VAL A 194 -2.94 10.79 7.93
N LEU A 195 -1.78 10.22 7.61
CA LEU A 195 -0.50 10.90 7.54
C LEU A 195 -0.03 10.88 6.09
N LYS A 196 0.11 12.05 5.46
CA LYS A 196 0.42 12.20 4.04
C LYS A 196 1.66 13.07 3.83
N ASN A 197 2.51 12.71 2.87
CA ASN A 197 3.65 13.54 2.45
C ASN A 197 4.54 13.98 3.65
N PHE A 198 4.84 13.04 4.54
CA PHE A 198 5.79 13.23 5.63
C PHE A 198 7.19 12.84 5.18
N VAL A 199 8.19 13.69 5.44
CA VAL A 199 9.58 13.49 5.02
C VAL A 199 10.51 13.46 6.23
N ALA A 200 11.37 12.44 6.32
CA ALA A 200 12.46 12.36 7.28
C ALA A 200 13.59 11.51 6.68
N LYS A 201 14.57 12.15 6.03
CA LYS A 201 15.65 11.46 5.29
C LYS A 201 16.88 11.14 6.14
N LYS A 202 16.91 11.60 7.40
CA LYS A 202 18.04 11.44 8.31
C LYS A 202 17.53 10.99 9.67
N GLY A 203 16.85 9.85 9.74
CA GLY A 203 16.11 9.42 10.93
C GLY A 203 16.92 9.43 12.24
N SER A 204 18.04 8.70 12.27
CA SER A 204 18.99 8.68 13.39
C SER A 204 20.36 8.17 12.95
N ALA A 205 21.19 7.70 13.89
CA ALA A 205 22.41 6.95 13.59
C ALA A 205 22.14 5.45 13.33
N TRP A 206 23.08 4.79 12.67
CA TRP A 206 22.95 3.44 12.14
C TRP A 206 22.94 2.40 13.26
N ALA A 207 22.04 1.42 13.18
CA ALA A 207 21.89 0.34 14.16
C ALA A 207 21.53 0.80 15.60
N HIS A 208 21.01 2.02 15.77
CA HIS A 208 20.49 2.49 17.07
C HIS A 208 19.10 1.91 17.37
N TYR A 209 18.99 0.58 17.53
CA TYR A 209 17.72 -0.08 17.83
C TYR A 209 17.31 0.06 19.31
N LYS A 210 18.30 0.12 20.21
CA LYS A 210 18.14 0.31 21.67
C LYS A 210 17.06 -0.60 22.27
N SER A 211 17.18 -1.91 22.02
CA SER A 211 16.22 -2.93 22.48
C SER A 211 14.74 -2.70 22.07
N GLY A 212 14.48 -1.87 21.06
CA GLY A 212 13.14 -1.50 20.61
C GLY A 212 12.75 -0.05 20.89
N ASP A 213 13.51 0.64 21.74
CA ASP A 213 13.25 2.02 22.17
C ASP A 213 14.09 3.06 21.41
N GLY A 214 14.80 2.64 20.38
CA GLY A 214 15.42 3.52 19.41
C GLY A 214 14.39 4.30 18.58
N ARG A 215 14.84 5.37 17.93
CA ARG A 215 13.98 6.26 17.15
C ARG A 215 13.40 5.55 15.92
N ALA A 216 12.08 5.41 15.88
CA ALA A 216 11.33 5.01 14.69
C ALA A 216 10.74 6.23 13.98
N GLY A 217 10.54 6.13 12.67
CA GLY A 217 9.87 7.17 11.88
C GLY A 217 8.41 7.31 12.29
N ILE A 218 7.60 6.31 11.94
CA ILE A 218 6.18 6.25 12.26
C ILE A 218 5.92 5.01 13.10
N SER A 219 5.20 5.14 14.21
CA SER A 219 4.71 4.01 15.00
C SER A 219 3.19 4.07 15.12
N VAL A 220 2.51 2.95 14.85
CA VAL A 220 1.08 2.78 15.11
C VAL A 220 0.91 1.85 16.29
N TYR A 221 0.18 2.28 17.33
CA TYR A 221 0.11 1.54 18.60
C TYR A 221 -1.32 1.37 19.11
N GLY A 222 -1.73 0.12 19.39
CA GLY A 222 -3.10 -0.22 19.74
C GLY A 222 -4.13 0.39 18.77
N GLY A 223 -5.29 0.84 19.26
CA GLY A 223 -6.37 1.32 18.38
C GLY A 223 -7.03 0.19 17.58
N LYS A 224 -8.15 0.48 16.91
CA LYS A 224 -8.90 -0.46 16.07
C LYS A 224 -9.28 0.12 14.70
N GLY A 225 -9.13 1.44 14.53
CA GLY A 225 -9.45 2.13 13.28
C GLY A 225 -8.41 1.91 12.19
N THR A 226 -8.54 2.67 11.10
CA THR A 226 -7.58 2.64 10.00
C THR A 226 -6.56 3.76 10.13
N VAL A 227 -5.28 3.46 9.93
CA VAL A 227 -4.22 4.47 9.77
C VAL A 227 -3.65 4.37 8.35
N LYS A 228 -3.84 5.43 7.56
CA LYS A 228 -3.30 5.58 6.22
C LYS A 228 -1.99 6.38 6.28
N ILE A 229 -0.94 5.81 5.69
CA ILE A 229 0.38 6.43 5.56
C ILE A 229 0.62 6.59 4.05
N VAL A 230 0.55 7.82 3.54
CA VAL A 230 0.46 8.11 2.11
C VAL A 230 1.66 8.92 1.65
N ASP A 231 2.37 8.44 0.63
CA ASP A 231 3.48 9.15 -0.04
C ASP A 231 4.53 9.71 0.93
N CYS A 232 4.85 8.96 1.99
CA CYS A 232 5.85 9.36 2.96
C CYS A 232 7.26 8.94 2.53
N HIS A 233 8.28 9.71 2.93
CA HIS A 233 9.67 9.47 2.61
C HIS A 233 10.50 9.34 3.89
N LEU A 234 10.84 8.10 4.27
CA LEU A 234 11.59 7.80 5.49
C LEU A 234 12.91 7.11 5.19
N GLU A 235 14.00 7.68 5.70
CA GLU A 235 15.31 7.06 5.58
C GLU A 235 16.11 7.07 6.88
N GLU A 236 16.99 6.08 7.00
CA GLU A 236 18.09 6.08 7.94
C GLU A 236 17.69 6.08 9.42
N PHE A 237 16.56 5.45 9.75
CA PHE A 237 16.20 5.20 11.13
C PHE A 237 17.00 4.02 11.71
N GLY A 238 17.52 4.19 12.93
CA GLY A 238 18.19 3.15 13.72
C GLY A 238 17.20 2.13 14.29
N ASN A 239 15.91 2.43 14.20
CA ASN A 239 14.78 1.51 14.34
C ASN A 239 14.01 1.48 13.00
N ASN A 240 12.79 0.96 12.98
CA ASN A 240 11.96 0.89 11.78
C ASN A 240 11.71 2.28 11.14
N GLY A 241 11.52 2.29 9.82
CA GLY A 241 10.86 3.40 9.15
C GLY A 241 9.40 3.47 9.63
N ILE A 242 8.65 2.39 9.41
CA ILE A 242 7.29 2.19 9.96
C ILE A 242 7.27 1.02 10.93
N TYR A 243 6.82 1.25 12.15
CA TYR A 243 6.41 0.24 13.13
C TYR A 243 4.89 0.21 13.25
N GLY A 244 4.22 -0.52 12.37
CA GLY A 244 2.75 -0.64 12.30
C GLY A 244 2.25 -2.07 12.55
N SER A 245 2.99 -2.89 13.29
CA SER A 245 2.54 -4.21 13.74
C SER A 245 2.10 -4.21 15.20
N ARG A 246 1.54 -5.33 15.67
CA ARG A 246 1.07 -5.51 17.06
C ARG A 246 0.02 -4.47 17.49
N THR A 247 -0.78 -4.05 16.52
CA THR A 247 -1.92 -3.15 16.63
C THR A 247 -3.16 -3.83 16.05
N LEU A 248 -4.34 -3.56 16.60
CA LEU A 248 -5.61 -4.01 15.99
C LEU A 248 -6.06 -3.04 14.88
N SER A 249 -5.34 -1.95 14.65
CA SER A 249 -5.61 -1.01 13.57
C SER A 249 -5.25 -1.62 12.21
N ALA A 250 -6.03 -1.31 11.19
CA ALA A 250 -5.63 -1.56 9.81
C ALA A 250 -4.59 -0.50 9.39
N VAL A 251 -3.37 -0.92 9.04
CA VAL A 251 -2.29 -0.04 8.62
C VAL A 251 -2.09 -0.12 7.11
N GLN A 252 -2.37 1.00 6.43
CA GLN A 252 -2.40 1.08 4.97
C GLN A 252 -1.29 2.01 4.50
N VAL A 253 -0.22 1.44 3.95
CA VAL A 253 0.92 2.18 3.40
C VAL A 253 0.74 2.29 1.89
N ILE A 254 0.63 3.53 1.38
CA ILE A 254 0.30 3.84 0.00
C ILE A 254 1.40 4.73 -0.57
N GLY A 255 2.13 4.24 -1.57
CA GLY A 255 3.26 4.94 -2.17
C GLY A 255 4.44 5.11 -1.21
N GLY A 256 5.24 6.15 -1.47
CA GLY A 256 6.36 6.55 -0.61
C GLY A 256 7.68 5.81 -0.85
N THR A 257 8.71 6.30 -0.16
CA THR A 257 10.09 5.77 -0.23
C THR A 257 10.60 5.44 1.18
N TYR A 258 11.09 4.22 1.37
CA TYR A 258 11.57 3.72 2.65
C TYR A 258 12.97 3.14 2.49
N ARG A 259 14.01 3.86 2.92
CA ARG A 259 15.41 3.51 2.63
C ARG A 259 16.26 3.34 3.89
N ASN A 260 17.07 2.28 3.95
CA ASN A 260 18.09 2.09 4.98
C ASN A 260 17.58 2.24 6.43
N ASN A 261 16.35 1.81 6.67
CA ASN A 261 15.80 1.77 8.01
C ASN A 261 16.15 0.43 8.66
N ASN A 262 16.69 0.48 9.87
CA ASN A 262 17.04 -0.71 10.64
C ASN A 262 15.79 -1.47 11.08
N VAL A 263 15.93 -2.76 11.39
CA VAL A 263 14.85 -3.75 11.54
C VAL A 263 14.07 -3.96 10.24
N CYS A 264 13.45 -2.90 9.69
CA CYS A 264 12.83 -2.91 8.37
C CYS A 264 12.43 -1.51 7.89
N GLY A 265 12.28 -1.37 6.57
CA GLY A 265 11.59 -0.23 5.96
C GLY A 265 10.15 -0.09 6.47
N ILE A 266 9.34 -1.14 6.29
CA ILE A 266 7.92 -1.13 6.64
C ILE A 266 7.58 -2.37 7.46
N ARG A 267 7.00 -2.19 8.66
CA ARG A 267 6.42 -3.27 9.46
C ARG A 267 4.91 -3.10 9.57
N ILE A 268 4.13 -4.08 9.14
CA ILE A 268 2.66 -4.05 9.25
C ILE A 268 2.09 -5.42 9.64
N SER A 269 0.80 -5.49 9.98
CA SER A 269 0.15 -6.75 10.33
C SER A 269 -1.37 -6.69 10.24
N GLY A 270 -2.00 -7.85 10.03
CA GLY A 270 -3.44 -8.05 10.22
C GLY A 270 -4.32 -7.71 9.02
N GLU A 271 -5.56 -8.18 9.12
CA GLU A 271 -6.63 -7.89 8.15
C GLU A 271 -6.77 -6.37 7.92
N GLY A 272 -7.00 -5.98 6.66
CA GLY A 272 -7.14 -4.58 6.27
C GLY A 272 -5.82 -3.83 6.09
N SER A 273 -4.69 -4.38 6.54
CA SER A 273 -3.36 -3.79 6.37
C SER A 273 -2.72 -4.16 5.03
N TYR A 274 -2.09 -3.19 4.38
CA TYR A 274 -1.37 -3.42 3.12
C TYR A 274 -0.23 -2.43 2.87
N VAL A 275 0.71 -2.85 2.01
CA VAL A 275 1.66 -1.98 1.32
C VAL A 275 1.29 -1.96 -0.15
N ASP A 276 1.08 -0.78 -0.73
CA ASP A 276 0.67 -0.58 -2.12
C ASP A 276 1.52 0.52 -2.75
N GLY A 277 2.22 0.25 -3.84
CA GLY A 277 2.95 1.30 -4.59
C GLY A 277 4.26 1.81 -3.97
N ALA A 278 4.73 1.24 -2.87
CA ALA A 278 5.92 1.73 -2.17
C ALA A 278 7.25 1.35 -2.87
N THR A 279 8.26 2.22 -2.72
CA THR A 279 9.66 1.90 -3.03
C THR A 279 10.42 1.64 -1.72
N VAL A 280 10.95 0.43 -1.55
CA VAL A 280 11.69 0.03 -0.35
C VAL A 280 13.11 -0.36 -0.73
N GLU A 281 14.11 0.26 -0.09
CA GLU A 281 15.51 0.03 -0.43
C GLU A 281 16.37 -0.21 0.81
N VAL A 282 17.16 -1.29 0.77
CA VAL A 282 18.28 -1.52 1.68
C VAL A 282 19.55 -1.45 0.84
N ASN A 283 20.28 -0.36 0.97
CA ASN A 283 21.48 -0.05 0.22
C ASN A 283 22.46 0.77 1.11
N PRO A 284 23.37 0.10 1.82
CA PRO A 284 24.35 0.76 2.69
C PRO A 284 25.18 1.84 2.00
N GLU A 285 25.43 1.75 0.69
CA GLU A 285 26.19 2.77 -0.06
C GLU A 285 25.45 4.12 -0.16
N LYS A 286 24.12 4.12 0.01
CA LYS A 286 23.30 5.32 0.05
C LYS A 286 23.08 5.86 1.46
N TYR A 287 23.64 5.24 2.48
CA TYR A 287 23.51 5.72 3.85
C TYR A 287 24.49 6.87 4.11
N SER A 288 23.99 8.00 4.60
CA SER A 288 24.76 9.23 4.82
C SER A 288 25.05 9.51 6.31
N GLY A 289 24.49 8.71 7.23
CA GLY A 289 24.66 8.90 8.66
C GLY A 289 25.93 8.25 9.23
N PRO A 290 26.19 8.40 10.53
CA PRO A 290 27.29 7.71 11.19
C PRO A 290 26.96 6.24 11.49
N HIS A 291 27.99 5.38 11.42
CA HIS A 291 27.98 3.95 11.75
C HIS A 291 28.64 3.73 13.11
N THR A 292 27.85 3.57 14.17
CA THR A 292 28.40 3.58 15.55
C THR A 292 28.04 2.39 16.41
N LEU A 293 27.02 1.59 16.05
CA LEU A 293 26.51 0.49 16.87
C LEU A 293 26.18 -0.76 16.04
N GLU A 294 26.98 -1.10 15.02
CA GLU A 294 26.68 -2.23 14.12
C GLU A 294 26.54 -3.59 14.84
N ASP A 295 27.23 -3.75 15.97
CA ASP A 295 27.15 -4.92 16.83
C ASP A 295 25.83 -4.99 17.65
N ASP A 296 25.05 -3.90 17.72
CA ASP A 296 23.79 -3.80 18.45
C ASP A 296 22.57 -4.08 17.54
N ALA A 297 22.01 -5.28 17.66
CA ALA A 297 20.69 -5.67 17.14
C ALA A 297 20.38 -5.18 15.71
N PHE A 298 21.34 -5.34 14.80
CA PHE A 298 21.24 -4.90 13.43
C PHE A 298 20.58 -5.98 12.55
N THR A 299 19.49 -5.65 11.85
CA THR A 299 18.91 -6.51 10.79
C THR A 299 18.04 -5.68 9.86
N MET A 300 18.54 -5.27 8.70
CA MET A 300 17.73 -4.54 7.73
C MET A 300 16.88 -5.48 6.87
N ARG A 301 15.60 -5.16 6.70
CA ARG A 301 14.65 -5.89 5.86
C ARG A 301 13.84 -4.89 5.03
N GLY A 302 13.24 -5.35 3.93
CA GLY A 302 12.33 -4.50 3.18
C GLY A 302 11.00 -4.32 3.93
N VAL A 303 10.10 -5.27 3.73
CA VAL A 303 8.78 -5.32 4.39
C VAL A 303 8.75 -6.47 5.40
N LEU A 304 8.32 -6.19 6.63
CA LEU A 304 8.14 -7.17 7.69
C LEU A 304 6.66 -7.28 8.06
N PHE A 305 6.13 -8.49 8.00
CA PHE A 305 4.78 -8.83 8.39
C PHE A 305 4.78 -9.64 9.69
N GLU A 306 4.10 -9.14 10.73
CA GLU A 306 4.13 -9.76 12.06
C GLU A 306 2.85 -9.49 12.88
N GLN A 307 2.04 -10.51 13.12
CA GLN A 307 0.91 -10.46 14.05
C GLN A 307 1.34 -10.96 15.44
N GLY A 308 1.86 -10.08 16.30
CA GLY A 308 2.16 -10.40 17.71
C GLY A 308 1.10 -9.82 18.66
N ASN A 309 1.05 -10.27 19.92
CA ASN A 309 0.12 -9.75 20.94
C ASN A 309 0.11 -8.22 21.02
N ALA A 310 -1.07 -7.64 21.25
CA ALA A 310 -1.30 -6.22 21.21
C ALA A 310 -0.68 -5.66 22.46
N SER A 311 0.02 -4.54 22.34
CA SER A 311 0.53 -3.81 23.50
C SER A 311 -0.58 -3.41 24.49
N THR A 312 -1.86 -3.47 24.08
CA THR A 312 -3.03 -3.10 24.88
C THR A 312 -4.01 -4.24 25.17
N GLY A 313 -3.62 -5.49 24.95
CA GLY A 313 -4.52 -6.65 25.09
C GLY A 313 -5.44 -6.85 23.88
N GLY A 314 -5.79 -8.11 23.60
CA GLY A 314 -6.56 -8.55 22.44
C GLY A 314 -5.82 -9.59 21.58
N ASN A 315 -6.56 -10.53 21.00
CA ASN A 315 -6.01 -11.59 20.16
C ASN A 315 -5.96 -11.19 18.67
N PHE A 316 -4.88 -11.59 17.99
CA PHE A 316 -4.65 -11.34 16.56
C PHE A 316 -5.25 -12.46 15.72
N ASP A 317 -6.57 -12.59 15.80
CA ASP A 317 -7.29 -13.72 15.22
C ASP A 317 -7.76 -13.48 13.78
N LYS A 318 -7.43 -12.33 13.19
CA LYS A 318 -7.80 -12.03 11.81
C LYS A 318 -6.62 -12.16 10.85
N ALA A 319 -6.63 -13.23 10.06
CA ALA A 319 -5.63 -13.47 9.04
C ALA A 319 -5.84 -12.52 7.86
N GLY A 320 -4.77 -11.89 7.38
CA GLY A 320 -4.86 -11.00 6.22
C GLY A 320 -3.70 -10.03 6.19
N GLY A 321 -3.34 -9.59 5.01
CA GLY A 321 -2.21 -8.70 4.77
C GLY A 321 -1.86 -8.75 3.29
N GLU A 322 -1.54 -7.61 2.70
CA GLU A 322 -1.13 -7.54 1.29
C GLU A 322 0.15 -6.72 1.11
N VAL A 323 1.01 -7.17 0.21
CA VAL A 323 2.05 -6.34 -0.42
C VAL A 323 1.77 -6.36 -1.92
N ARG A 324 1.57 -5.19 -2.52
CA ARG A 324 1.23 -5.09 -3.94
C ARG A 324 1.84 -3.87 -4.60
N ASN A 325 2.06 -3.96 -5.92
CA ASN A 325 2.59 -2.86 -6.74
C ASN A 325 3.90 -2.26 -6.18
N THR A 326 4.67 -3.05 -5.44
CA THR A 326 5.80 -2.56 -4.64
C THR A 326 7.12 -2.89 -5.35
N ASP A 327 8.09 -1.98 -5.26
CA ASP A 327 9.48 -2.23 -5.68
C ASP A 327 10.39 -2.33 -4.46
N ILE A 328 11.08 -3.46 -4.33
CA ILE A 328 11.95 -3.76 -3.19
C ILE A 328 13.36 -4.05 -3.71
N THR A 329 14.34 -3.29 -3.25
CA THR A 329 15.77 -3.55 -3.54
C THR A 329 16.53 -3.82 -2.27
N ILE A 330 17.19 -4.97 -2.19
CA ILE A 330 18.08 -5.37 -1.09
C ILE A 330 19.47 -5.61 -1.65
N GLU A 331 20.35 -4.63 -1.48
CA GLU A 331 21.76 -4.72 -1.78
C GLU A 331 22.54 -5.44 -0.68
N ASN A 332 23.80 -5.77 -0.99
CA ASN A 332 24.72 -6.35 -0.01
C ASN A 332 24.77 -5.48 1.23
N ASN A 333 24.54 -6.10 2.39
CA ASN A 333 24.59 -5.42 3.67
C ASN A 333 25.03 -6.41 4.76
N PRO A 334 25.49 -5.92 5.93
CA PRO A 334 26.05 -6.80 6.97
C PRO A 334 25.09 -7.87 7.51
N THR A 335 23.79 -7.77 7.23
CA THR A 335 22.76 -8.70 7.75
C THR A 335 22.06 -9.42 6.63
N ASN A 336 21.64 -10.66 6.84
CA ASN A 336 20.97 -11.48 5.84
C ASN A 336 19.44 -11.30 5.82
N GLY A 337 18.96 -10.08 6.10
CA GLY A 337 17.54 -9.79 6.19
C GLY A 337 16.78 -9.99 4.86
N PRO A 338 15.52 -10.49 4.89
CA PRO A 338 14.74 -10.67 3.67
C PRO A 338 14.23 -9.36 3.05
N GLY A 339 13.93 -9.39 1.75
CA GLY A 339 13.16 -8.33 1.09
C GLY A 339 11.72 -8.27 1.61
N ILE A 340 11.08 -9.43 1.73
CA ILE A 340 9.80 -9.59 2.46
C ILE A 340 9.98 -10.67 3.52
N ALA A 341 9.69 -10.34 4.77
CA ALA A 341 9.71 -11.26 5.90
C ALA A 341 8.30 -11.43 6.46
N VAL A 342 7.86 -12.66 6.67
CA VAL A 342 6.66 -13.04 7.43
C VAL A 342 7.15 -13.77 8.67
N TRP A 343 7.14 -13.06 9.79
CA TRP A 343 7.65 -13.56 11.06
C TRP A 343 6.76 -14.61 11.70
N THR A 344 7.21 -15.21 12.80
CA THR A 344 6.47 -16.26 13.50
C THR A 344 5.04 -15.85 13.89
N GLY A 345 4.83 -14.60 14.30
CA GLY A 345 3.51 -14.04 14.55
C GLY A 345 2.72 -13.73 13.27
N GLY A 346 3.35 -13.63 12.10
CA GLY A 346 2.64 -13.41 10.84
C GLY A 346 1.74 -14.59 10.47
N ARG A 347 0.47 -14.32 10.16
CA ARG A 347 -0.48 -15.33 9.66
C ARG A 347 -0.40 -15.47 8.15
N THR A 348 -1.33 -14.86 7.43
CA THR A 348 -1.43 -15.00 5.97
C THR A 348 -1.02 -13.72 5.28
N LEU A 349 -0.21 -13.85 4.23
CA LEU A 349 0.22 -12.72 3.41
C LEU A 349 -0.01 -13.02 1.93
N ASN A 350 -0.68 -12.09 1.24
CA ASN A 350 -0.70 -12.02 -0.21
C ASN A 350 0.42 -11.09 -0.69
N VAL A 351 1.17 -11.51 -1.69
CA VAL A 351 2.13 -10.67 -2.42
C VAL A 351 1.74 -10.68 -3.88
N LYS A 352 1.39 -9.52 -4.44
CA LYS A 352 0.85 -9.38 -5.79
C LYS A 352 1.65 -8.35 -6.58
N ASN A 353 1.90 -8.57 -7.87
CA ASN A 353 2.47 -7.56 -8.77
C ASN A 353 3.66 -6.78 -8.14
N THR A 354 4.69 -7.50 -7.68
CA THR A 354 5.77 -6.94 -6.86
C THR A 354 7.11 -7.28 -7.48
N ARG A 355 8.02 -6.31 -7.54
CA ARG A 355 9.40 -6.48 -7.98
C ARG A 355 10.34 -6.54 -6.77
N ILE A 356 11.24 -7.51 -6.77
CA ILE A 356 12.27 -7.67 -5.74
C ILE A 356 13.64 -7.88 -6.41
N THR A 357 14.54 -6.92 -6.24
CA THR A 357 15.97 -7.09 -6.53
C THR A 357 16.68 -7.48 -5.24
N TYR A 358 17.33 -8.64 -5.23
CA TYR A 358 17.96 -9.20 -4.03
C TYR A 358 19.37 -9.69 -4.34
N ASN A 359 20.35 -8.88 -3.93
CA ASN A 359 21.77 -9.10 -4.18
C ASN A 359 22.51 -9.65 -2.94
N ASN A 360 21.94 -9.44 -1.75
CA ASN A 360 22.54 -9.80 -0.48
C ASN A 360 22.70 -11.32 -0.26
N ASP A 361 23.89 -11.76 0.14
CA ASP A 361 24.17 -13.20 0.28
C ASP A 361 23.59 -13.82 1.57
N GLY A 362 23.30 -15.12 1.53
CA GLY A 362 22.90 -15.90 2.71
C GLY A 362 21.42 -15.77 3.13
N GLY A 363 20.72 -14.69 2.77
CA GLY A 363 19.30 -14.49 3.07
C GLY A 363 18.37 -14.80 1.89
N PRO A 364 17.07 -15.07 2.13
CA PRO A 364 16.07 -15.22 1.07
C PRO A 364 15.47 -13.86 0.64
N ALA A 365 15.03 -13.76 -0.61
CA ALA A 365 14.30 -12.57 -1.06
C ALA A 365 12.91 -12.47 -0.39
N VAL A 366 12.24 -13.61 -0.23
CA VAL A 366 10.99 -13.73 0.55
C VAL A 366 11.13 -14.86 1.56
N HIS A 367 10.89 -14.57 2.84
CA HIS A 367 10.94 -15.54 3.93
C HIS A 367 9.62 -15.59 4.66
N ARG A 368 9.05 -16.78 4.78
CA ARG A 368 8.08 -17.07 5.83
C ARG A 368 8.68 -18.01 6.85
N GLU A 369 8.75 -17.54 8.09
CA GLU A 369 9.35 -18.25 9.20
C GLU A 369 8.48 -19.42 9.70
N LYS A 370 9.16 -20.29 10.44
CA LYS A 370 8.56 -21.45 11.12
C LYS A 370 7.57 -21.02 12.20
N GLN A 371 6.73 -21.95 12.64
CA GLN A 371 5.77 -21.77 13.74
C GLN A 371 6.44 -22.04 15.08
N THR A 372 7.37 -21.17 15.47
CA THR A 372 8.14 -21.33 16.72
C THR A 372 8.15 -20.02 17.48
N SER A 373 7.98 -20.05 18.79
CA SER A 373 8.06 -18.83 19.61
C SER A 373 9.41 -18.13 19.42
N GLN A 374 9.39 -16.81 19.42
CA GLN A 374 10.59 -15.96 19.40
C GLN A 374 10.67 -15.17 20.70
N GLY A 375 11.52 -15.62 21.62
CA GLY A 375 11.60 -15.06 22.96
C GLY A 375 10.24 -15.15 23.66
N ARG A 376 9.67 -14.00 24.02
CA ARG A 376 8.36 -13.88 24.69
C ARG A 376 7.18 -13.80 23.71
N HIS A 377 7.42 -13.99 22.41
CA HIS A 377 6.40 -13.86 21.37
C HIS A 377 5.99 -15.23 20.84
N ASP A 378 4.74 -15.59 21.08
CA ASP A 378 4.17 -16.83 20.59
C ASP A 378 3.94 -16.80 19.07
N PRO A 379 4.05 -17.96 18.40
CA PRO A 379 3.71 -18.05 16.99
C PRO A 379 2.22 -17.85 16.79
N SER A 380 1.84 -17.36 15.62
CA SER A 380 0.42 -17.26 15.27
C SER A 380 -0.21 -18.63 14.97
N PRO A 381 -1.55 -18.76 15.10
CA PRO A 381 -2.26 -19.98 14.71
C PRO A 381 -2.45 -20.06 13.19
N ASN A 382 -2.81 -21.26 12.71
CA ASN A 382 -3.28 -21.46 11.34
C ASN A 382 -4.57 -20.67 11.04
N PRO A 383 -4.86 -20.34 9.75
CA PRO A 383 -3.99 -20.53 8.59
C PRO A 383 -2.80 -19.57 8.61
N ARG A 384 -1.70 -20.01 8.01
CA ARG A 384 -0.50 -19.19 7.87
C ARG A 384 0.14 -19.34 6.49
N TRP A 385 -0.64 -19.35 5.41
CA TRP A 385 -0.07 -19.47 4.08
C TRP A 385 0.65 -18.18 3.64
N LEU A 386 1.62 -18.33 2.73
CA LEU A 386 2.15 -17.24 1.91
C LEU A 386 1.67 -17.46 0.47
N ARG A 387 1.02 -16.46 -0.13
CA ARG A 387 0.56 -16.53 -1.52
C ARG A 387 1.16 -15.43 -2.35
N MET A 388 1.90 -15.81 -3.38
CA MET A 388 2.57 -14.91 -4.32
C MET A 388 1.93 -15.04 -5.70
N ASN A 389 1.60 -13.91 -6.33
CA ASN A 389 1.10 -13.85 -7.69
C ASN A 389 1.77 -12.71 -8.47
N ARG A 390 2.29 -12.95 -9.67
CA ARG A 390 2.97 -11.91 -10.47
C ARG A 390 4.12 -11.25 -9.70
N VAL A 391 4.99 -12.07 -9.09
CA VAL A 391 6.16 -11.56 -8.37
C VAL A 391 7.41 -11.80 -9.21
N LYS A 392 8.22 -10.75 -9.41
CA LYS A 392 9.50 -10.81 -10.12
C LYS A 392 10.64 -10.68 -9.13
N ILE A 393 11.47 -11.72 -9.02
CA ILE A 393 12.66 -11.73 -8.18
C ILE A 393 13.90 -11.83 -9.05
N THR A 394 14.80 -10.85 -8.93
CA THR A 394 16.10 -10.84 -9.62
C THR A 394 17.25 -10.57 -8.65
N GLY A 395 18.49 -10.81 -9.07
CA GLY A 395 19.69 -10.38 -8.32
C GLY A 395 20.80 -11.43 -8.22
N SER A 396 21.89 -11.06 -7.57
CA SER A 396 23.16 -11.79 -7.57
C SER A 396 23.41 -12.70 -6.35
N ALA A 397 22.50 -12.74 -5.37
CA ALA A 397 22.70 -13.51 -4.14
C ALA A 397 23.10 -14.98 -4.40
N SER A 398 24.10 -15.48 -3.66
CA SER A 398 24.80 -16.73 -4.00
C SER A 398 24.39 -17.96 -3.20
N LYS A 399 23.96 -17.79 -1.95
CA LYS A 399 23.58 -18.85 -1.03
C LYS A 399 22.10 -18.75 -0.68
N GLY A 400 21.57 -19.83 -0.10
CA GLY A 400 20.18 -19.89 0.34
C GLY A 400 19.17 -20.00 -0.82
N PRO A 401 17.87 -20.02 -0.49
CA PRO A 401 16.80 -19.98 -1.48
C PRO A 401 16.34 -18.55 -1.80
N SER A 402 15.81 -18.35 -3.00
CA SER A 402 15.09 -17.13 -3.37
C SER A 402 13.83 -16.94 -2.52
N VAL A 403 13.07 -18.01 -2.32
CA VAL A 403 11.85 -18.02 -1.51
C VAL A 403 11.92 -19.17 -0.51
N LEU A 404 11.76 -18.88 0.77
CA LEU A 404 11.72 -19.88 1.84
C LEU A 404 10.39 -19.83 2.57
N VAL A 405 9.70 -20.97 2.65
CA VAL A 405 8.42 -21.10 3.38
C VAL A 405 8.54 -22.22 4.40
N GLY A 406 8.46 -21.90 5.69
CA GLY A 406 8.54 -22.89 6.78
C GLY A 406 7.23 -23.06 7.56
N GLN A 407 6.58 -24.23 7.54
CA GLN A 407 5.28 -24.48 8.20
C GLN A 407 4.15 -23.58 7.70
N GLY A 408 4.06 -23.39 6.38
CA GLY A 408 3.07 -22.53 5.72
C GLY A 408 2.12 -23.33 4.85
N ASP A 409 1.28 -24.17 5.45
CA ASP A 409 0.35 -25.02 4.72
C ASP A 409 -0.58 -24.22 3.81
N GLY A 410 -0.79 -24.69 2.59
CA GLY A 410 -1.61 -24.01 1.58
C GLY A 410 -0.94 -22.81 0.89
N SER A 411 0.38 -22.64 1.06
CA SER A 411 1.16 -21.60 0.36
C SER A 411 1.21 -21.83 -1.15
N GLN A 412 1.14 -20.74 -1.92
CA GLN A 412 1.10 -20.79 -3.38
C GLN A 412 2.03 -19.76 -4.01
N ILE A 413 2.78 -20.14 -5.04
CA ILE A 413 3.57 -19.21 -5.86
C ILE A 413 3.11 -19.39 -7.31
N LYS A 414 2.52 -18.34 -7.88
CA LYS A 414 1.85 -18.38 -9.18
C LYS A 414 2.29 -17.25 -10.09
N ASN A 415 2.36 -17.49 -11.39
CA ASN A 415 2.56 -16.45 -12.41
C ASN A 415 3.80 -15.59 -12.13
N SER A 416 4.86 -16.18 -11.57
CA SER A 416 6.02 -15.45 -11.05
C SER A 416 7.27 -15.71 -11.87
N TYR A 417 8.25 -14.83 -11.73
CA TYR A 417 9.53 -14.95 -12.41
C TYR A 417 10.68 -14.79 -11.42
N ILE A 418 11.52 -15.80 -11.29
CA ILE A 418 12.66 -15.81 -10.39
C ILE A 418 13.91 -16.03 -11.26
N LYS A 419 14.83 -15.06 -11.30
CA LYS A 419 16.14 -15.20 -11.96
C LYS A 419 17.24 -14.69 -11.05
N GLN A 420 17.99 -15.59 -10.45
CA GLN A 420 19.14 -15.23 -9.62
C GLN A 420 20.37 -16.01 -10.04
N SER A 421 21.50 -15.32 -10.19
CA SER A 421 22.69 -15.84 -10.88
C SER A 421 23.73 -16.50 -9.98
N GLY A 422 23.65 -16.31 -8.66
CA GLY A 422 24.68 -16.78 -7.75
C GLY A 422 24.76 -18.32 -7.65
N SER A 423 25.97 -18.85 -7.61
CA SER A 423 26.29 -20.26 -7.91
C SER A 423 25.62 -21.30 -7.01
N GLY A 424 25.33 -20.99 -5.74
CA GLY A 424 24.65 -21.87 -4.79
C GLY A 424 23.16 -21.55 -4.61
N ARG A 425 22.61 -20.62 -5.39
CA ARG A 425 21.28 -20.06 -5.18
C ARG A 425 20.21 -21.06 -5.57
N LYS A 426 19.27 -21.32 -4.67
CA LYS A 426 18.11 -22.18 -4.92
C LYS A 426 16.90 -21.32 -5.30
N GLY A 427 15.94 -21.91 -6.01
CA GLY A 427 14.67 -21.24 -6.28
C GLY A 427 13.78 -21.17 -5.03
N ILE A 428 12.76 -22.01 -5.00
CA ILE A 428 11.75 -22.06 -3.92
C ILE A 428 12.03 -23.27 -3.03
N VAL A 429 12.03 -23.06 -1.71
CA VAL A 429 12.13 -24.13 -0.71
C VAL A 429 10.92 -24.07 0.21
N PHE A 430 10.16 -25.16 0.26
CA PHE A 430 9.15 -25.42 1.28
C PHE A 430 9.73 -26.36 2.33
N SER A 431 9.54 -26.02 3.60
CA SER A 431 9.96 -26.82 4.76
C SER A 431 8.76 -27.05 5.64
N ASN A 432 8.46 -28.31 5.97
CA ASN A 432 7.30 -28.71 6.79
C ASN A 432 5.98 -28.03 6.35
N SER A 433 5.77 -27.87 5.04
CA SER A 433 4.60 -27.16 4.50
C SER A 433 3.83 -28.06 3.54
N ASN A 434 2.56 -28.30 3.83
CA ASN A 434 1.69 -29.18 3.07
C ASN A 434 0.77 -28.42 2.12
N ASN A 435 0.20 -29.13 1.14
CA ASN A 435 -0.74 -28.58 0.17
C ASN A 435 -0.20 -27.33 -0.56
N THR A 436 1.10 -27.34 -0.86
CA THR A 436 1.78 -26.23 -1.53
C THR A 436 1.60 -26.30 -3.05
N LEU A 437 1.61 -25.15 -3.72
CA LEU A 437 1.47 -25.08 -5.19
C LEU A 437 2.46 -24.09 -5.79
N VAL A 438 3.25 -24.54 -6.76
CA VAL A 438 3.97 -23.66 -7.69
C VAL A 438 3.35 -23.81 -9.07
N LYS A 439 2.83 -22.73 -9.66
CA LYS A 439 2.13 -22.79 -10.95
C LYS A 439 2.59 -21.66 -11.89
N ASN A 440 2.76 -21.96 -13.19
CA ASN A 440 3.04 -20.96 -14.23
C ASN A 440 4.19 -20.02 -13.83
N THR A 441 5.30 -20.58 -13.38
CA THR A 441 6.40 -19.80 -12.78
C THR A 441 7.72 -20.16 -13.43
N THR A 442 8.48 -19.17 -13.89
CA THR A 442 9.82 -19.36 -14.42
C THR A 442 10.84 -19.19 -13.30
N ILE A 443 11.71 -20.19 -13.11
CA ILE A 443 12.72 -20.23 -12.05
C ILE A 443 14.09 -20.56 -12.64
N LYS A 444 14.90 -19.52 -12.82
CA LYS A 444 16.26 -19.54 -13.33
C LYS A 444 17.25 -19.34 -12.18
N THR A 445 17.64 -20.44 -11.56
CA THR A 445 18.65 -20.46 -10.50
C THR A 445 19.62 -21.61 -10.74
N PRO A 446 20.91 -21.51 -10.38
CA PRO A 446 21.84 -22.63 -10.51
C PRO A 446 21.45 -23.87 -9.69
N GLY A 447 20.86 -23.65 -8.51
CA GLY A 447 20.31 -24.73 -7.68
C GLY A 447 18.90 -25.15 -8.08
N LYS A 448 18.39 -26.21 -7.43
CA LYS A 448 17.04 -26.76 -7.69
C LYS A 448 15.95 -25.68 -7.63
N SER A 449 15.11 -25.65 -8.67
CA SER A 449 14.02 -24.68 -8.84
C SER A 449 12.95 -24.76 -7.74
N VAL A 450 12.51 -25.97 -7.38
CA VAL A 450 11.55 -26.21 -6.29
C VAL A 450 12.05 -27.36 -5.43
N GLN A 451 12.02 -27.19 -4.11
CA GLN A 451 12.40 -28.22 -3.13
C GLN A 451 11.33 -28.35 -2.06
N LEU A 452 10.89 -29.58 -1.83
CA LEU A 452 9.99 -29.95 -0.75
C LEU A 452 10.79 -30.69 0.33
N LYS A 453 10.87 -30.14 1.54
CA LYS A 453 11.51 -30.76 2.70
C LYS A 453 10.44 -31.12 3.72
N SER A 454 10.18 -32.41 3.92
CA SER A 454 9.09 -32.88 4.80
C SER A 454 7.77 -32.16 4.47
N SER A 455 7.49 -31.99 3.18
CA SER A 455 6.46 -31.11 2.63
C SER A 455 5.74 -31.82 1.51
N SER A 456 4.49 -31.44 1.26
CA SER A 456 3.68 -31.93 0.14
C SER A 456 3.21 -30.78 -0.75
N GLY A 457 3.11 -31.03 -2.05
CA GLY A 457 2.69 -30.01 -3.00
C GLY A 457 2.86 -30.41 -4.45
N LYS A 458 2.44 -29.51 -5.35
CA LYS A 458 2.48 -29.70 -6.80
C LYS A 458 3.26 -28.57 -7.46
N SER A 459 3.99 -28.91 -8.52
CA SER A 459 4.56 -27.95 -9.48
C SER A 459 3.89 -28.17 -10.83
N VAL A 460 3.31 -27.12 -11.41
CA VAL A 460 2.56 -27.17 -12.68
C VAL A 460 3.08 -26.05 -13.58
N ASN A 461 3.53 -26.37 -14.79
CA ASN A 461 4.09 -25.39 -15.73
C ASN A 461 5.21 -24.53 -15.11
N VAL A 462 6.19 -25.21 -14.48
CA VAL A 462 7.39 -24.56 -13.94
C VAL A 462 8.52 -24.73 -14.95
N SER A 463 9.09 -23.62 -15.43
CA SER A 463 10.15 -23.61 -16.43
C SER A 463 11.48 -23.08 -15.86
N ASN A 464 12.60 -23.46 -16.46
CA ASN A 464 13.93 -22.87 -16.22
C ASN A 464 14.37 -21.93 -17.36
N SER A 465 13.47 -21.67 -18.31
CA SER A 465 13.66 -20.84 -19.49
C SER A 465 12.42 -19.97 -19.71
N GLY A 466 12.50 -18.96 -20.59
CA GLY A 466 11.42 -18.00 -20.85
C GLY A 466 11.72 -16.59 -20.33
N SER A 467 11.07 -15.58 -20.88
CA SER A 467 11.35 -14.17 -20.58
C SER A 467 10.70 -13.71 -19.28
N ALA A 468 11.24 -12.64 -18.69
CA ALA A 468 10.58 -12.00 -17.57
C ALA A 468 9.29 -11.33 -18.06
N PRO A 469 8.15 -11.48 -17.35
CA PRO A 469 6.97 -10.69 -17.65
C PRO A 469 7.26 -9.20 -17.40
N SER A 470 6.59 -8.32 -18.15
CA SER A 470 6.46 -6.93 -17.74
C SER A 470 5.70 -6.88 -16.41
N LEU A 471 6.21 -6.07 -15.49
CA LEU A 471 5.46 -5.68 -14.30
C LEU A 471 5.30 -4.17 -14.41
N ASP A 472 4.10 -3.73 -14.77
CA ASP A 472 3.70 -2.36 -14.50
C ASP A 472 3.43 -2.25 -13.00
N LEU A 473 4.25 -1.44 -12.32
CA LEU A 473 4.10 -1.19 -10.89
C LEU A 473 3.30 0.09 -10.61
N GLY A 474 2.68 0.70 -11.64
CA GLY A 474 1.81 1.88 -11.58
C GLY A 474 1.98 2.73 -10.34
N GLN A 475 2.66 3.88 -10.45
CA GLN A 475 2.81 4.81 -9.32
C GLN A 475 1.42 5.32 -8.89
N SER A 476 0.81 4.65 -7.91
CA SER A 476 -0.37 5.12 -7.22
C SER A 476 0.06 6.23 -6.25
N GLY A 477 0.26 7.45 -6.77
CA GLY A 477 0.58 8.62 -5.95
C GLY A 477 1.41 9.68 -6.66
N SER A 478 0.76 10.59 -7.39
CA SER A 478 1.08 12.02 -7.53
C SER A 478 0.48 12.57 -8.83
N GLN A 479 -0.75 13.09 -8.76
CA GLN A 479 -1.14 14.20 -9.62
C GLN A 479 -0.91 15.49 -8.81
N SER A 480 0.28 16.08 -8.94
CA SER A 480 0.45 17.51 -8.67
C SER A 480 0.30 18.26 -9.98
N LYS A 481 -0.87 18.89 -10.17
CA LYS A 481 -1.05 19.92 -11.19
C LYS A 481 -0.19 21.12 -10.80
N SER A 482 0.98 21.28 -11.40
CA SER A 482 1.63 22.59 -11.50
C SER A 482 1.08 23.31 -12.72
N GLY A 483 0.10 24.17 -12.47
CA GLY A 483 -0.27 25.21 -13.44
C GLY A 483 0.77 26.33 -13.37
N SER A 484 1.45 26.61 -14.49
CA SER A 484 2.10 27.90 -14.68
C SER A 484 1.69 28.48 -16.04
N GLY A 485 0.84 29.49 -15.95
CA GLY A 485 0.57 30.41 -17.04
C GLY A 485 1.47 31.64 -16.91
N SER A 486 2.00 32.08 -18.06
CA SER A 486 2.42 33.42 -18.50
C SER A 486 3.72 33.25 -19.31
N GLY A 487 3.93 33.86 -20.47
CA GLY A 487 3.57 35.21 -20.87
C GLY A 487 4.84 35.82 -21.45
N SER A 488 4.87 35.94 -22.78
CA SER A 488 5.97 36.36 -23.65
C SER A 488 6.72 37.64 -23.21
N SER A 489 8.05 37.68 -23.37
CA SER A 489 8.71 38.73 -24.17
C SER A 489 10.17 38.43 -24.50
N SER A 490 10.51 38.68 -25.77
CA SER A 490 11.83 38.63 -26.38
C SER A 490 12.64 39.91 -26.15
N LYS A 491 13.97 39.81 -26.01
CA LYS A 491 14.94 40.70 -26.69
C LYS A 491 16.40 40.21 -26.57
N ASN A 492 17.06 40.26 -27.73
CA ASN A 492 18.48 40.05 -28.04
C ASN A 492 19.44 40.97 -27.25
N THR A 493 20.65 40.46 -26.93
CA THR A 493 21.93 40.92 -27.55
C THR A 493 23.15 40.03 -27.18
N LYS A 494 23.93 39.72 -28.23
CA LYS A 494 25.36 39.35 -28.43
C LYS A 494 26.34 39.86 -27.35
N ASN A 495 27.56 39.38 -27.15
CA ASN A 495 28.45 38.28 -27.59
C ASN A 495 29.62 38.37 -26.57
N ASP A 496 30.24 37.25 -26.18
CA ASP A 496 31.70 37.07 -26.28
C ASP A 496 32.14 35.69 -25.74
N SER A 497 33.20 35.22 -26.36
CA SER A 497 33.72 33.86 -26.50
C SER A 497 34.60 33.39 -25.34
N GLU A 498 34.53 32.10 -24.98
CA GLU A 498 35.57 31.09 -25.25
C GLU A 498 35.27 29.73 -24.57
N SER A 499 35.20 28.68 -25.39
CA SER A 499 35.66 27.29 -25.18
C SER A 499 35.28 26.57 -23.85
N SER A 500 34.32 25.64 -23.85
CA SER A 500 34.61 24.22 -24.18
C SER A 500 33.34 23.36 -24.43
N SER A 501 33.32 22.75 -25.62
CA SER A 501 32.64 21.52 -26.08
C SER A 501 31.24 21.09 -25.56
N ASN A 502 30.24 21.47 -26.37
CA ASN A 502 29.02 20.78 -26.84
C ASN A 502 28.58 19.46 -26.15
N SER A 503 27.41 19.36 -25.53
CA SER A 503 26.02 19.60 -25.96
C SER A 503 25.31 18.35 -26.48
N SER A 504 24.45 17.84 -25.61
CA SER A 504 23.25 17.09 -25.91
C SER A 504 22.26 17.92 -26.74
N GLN A 505 22.20 17.67 -28.05
CA GLN A 505 20.98 17.78 -28.87
C GLN A 505 21.23 16.96 -30.14
N GLY A 506 20.44 15.91 -30.34
CA GLY A 506 20.59 14.97 -31.45
C GLY A 506 19.67 13.77 -31.35
N LEU A 507 18.49 13.96 -30.75
CA LEU A 507 17.37 13.05 -30.90
C LEU A 507 16.71 13.42 -32.24
N LEU A 508 17.05 12.74 -33.35
CA LEU A 508 16.26 12.67 -34.62
C LEU A 508 17.03 12.03 -35.80
N SER A 509 17.74 10.90 -35.62
CA SER A 509 18.35 10.23 -36.80
C SER A 509 18.60 8.72 -36.73
N LYS A 510 17.92 7.94 -35.86
CA LYS A 510 18.21 6.49 -35.76
C LYS A 510 17.02 5.53 -35.67
N VAL A 511 15.82 5.91 -36.12
CA VAL A 511 14.67 4.97 -36.15
C VAL A 511 13.93 5.04 -37.49
N THR A 512 14.63 5.07 -38.62
CA THR A 512 13.98 5.09 -39.95
C THR A 512 14.58 4.12 -40.96
N ASP A 513 15.35 3.11 -40.54
CA ASP A 513 15.95 2.11 -41.44
C ASP A 513 15.56 0.65 -41.12
N LEU A 514 14.33 0.43 -40.67
CA LEU A 514 13.70 -0.88 -40.78
C LEU A 514 12.22 -0.64 -40.99
N PHE A 515 11.77 -0.64 -42.26
CA PHE A 515 10.41 -0.91 -42.77
C PHE A 515 10.16 -0.12 -44.07
N VAL A 516 10.95 -0.37 -45.12
CA VAL A 516 10.45 -0.32 -46.50
C VAL A 516 11.17 -1.39 -47.32
N GLY A 517 10.41 -2.38 -47.79
CA GLY A 517 10.87 -3.42 -48.71
C GLY A 517 9.65 -4.10 -49.32
N ASN A 518 9.05 -3.44 -50.31
CA ASN A 518 7.88 -3.87 -51.06
C ASN A 518 8.32 -4.43 -52.41
N ALA A 519 7.89 -5.64 -52.78
CA ALA A 519 7.78 -6.18 -54.16
C ALA A 519 7.14 -7.60 -54.06
N SER A 520 5.89 -7.89 -54.43
CA SER A 520 5.10 -7.75 -55.68
C SER A 520 5.03 -9.04 -56.52
N GLY A 521 3.81 -9.60 -56.60
CA GLY A 521 3.25 -10.43 -57.68
C GLY A 521 3.37 -11.96 -57.53
N ALA A 522 2.40 -12.82 -57.90
CA ALA A 522 1.00 -12.69 -58.33
C ALA A 522 0.36 -14.12 -58.36
N SER A 523 -0.95 -14.20 -58.06
CA SER A 523 -2.00 -15.09 -58.62
C SER A 523 -2.08 -16.62 -58.32
N GLU A 524 -3.23 -16.98 -57.71
CA GLU A 524 -4.13 -18.14 -57.87
C GLU A 524 -3.62 -19.60 -57.70
N ASN A 525 -4.15 -20.33 -56.70
CA ASN A 525 -5.31 -21.22 -56.86
C ASN A 525 -5.77 -21.81 -55.51
N ALA A 526 -7.07 -22.12 -55.40
CA ALA A 526 -7.74 -22.64 -54.21
C ALA A 526 -7.48 -24.14 -53.97
N THR A 527 -7.37 -24.56 -52.69
CA THR A 527 -8.19 -25.57 -51.99
C THR A 527 -7.47 -26.25 -50.83
N ASN A 528 -8.23 -26.39 -49.73
CA ASN A 528 -8.20 -27.44 -48.69
C ASN A 528 -7.00 -27.61 -47.74
N ASN A 529 -7.22 -27.07 -46.53
CA ASN A 529 -7.28 -27.80 -45.26
C ASN A 529 -6.11 -28.71 -44.88
N SER A 530 -5.21 -28.22 -44.02
CA SER A 530 -4.63 -29.00 -42.91
C SER A 530 -3.70 -28.13 -42.05
N GLY A 531 -3.97 -28.08 -40.74
CA GLY A 531 -2.99 -28.19 -39.66
C GLY A 531 -1.73 -27.31 -39.65
N ALA A 532 -1.70 -26.47 -38.61
CA ALA A 532 -0.55 -26.09 -37.78
C ALA A 532 0.32 -24.85 -38.13
N SER A 533 0.47 -24.02 -37.09
CA SER A 533 1.67 -23.25 -36.72
C SER A 533 1.99 -21.94 -37.46
N GLY A 534 1.73 -20.80 -36.81
CA GLY A 534 2.25 -19.50 -37.22
C GLY A 534 1.80 -18.35 -36.31
N SER A 535 2.76 -17.53 -35.89
CA SER A 535 2.67 -16.43 -34.92
C SER A 535 2.20 -15.14 -35.60
N ASP A 536 0.96 -15.07 -36.07
CA ASP A 536 0.41 -13.83 -36.62
C ASP A 536 -0.31 -13.06 -35.51
N THR A 537 0.29 -11.92 -35.13
CA THR A 537 -0.28 -10.99 -34.17
C THR A 537 -1.10 -9.95 -34.94
N HIS A 538 -2.39 -9.88 -34.62
CA HIS A 538 -3.35 -8.91 -35.13
C HIS A 538 -3.51 -7.75 -34.16
N THR A 539 -4.07 -6.64 -34.65
CA THR A 539 -4.45 -5.49 -33.82
C THR A 539 -5.97 -5.33 -33.80
N LEU A 540 -6.53 -5.04 -32.62
CA LEU A 540 -7.93 -4.63 -32.45
C LEU A 540 -7.95 -3.23 -31.85
N GLU A 541 -8.64 -2.30 -32.50
CA GLU A 541 -8.81 -0.90 -32.09
C GLU A 541 -10.29 -0.63 -31.85
N ILE A 542 -10.62 -0.02 -30.70
CA ILE A 542 -11.98 0.27 -30.27
C ILE A 542 -12.04 1.75 -29.87
N GLU A 543 -12.71 2.56 -30.68
CA GLU A 543 -12.79 4.01 -30.53
C GLU A 543 -14.21 4.41 -30.10
N GLY A 544 -14.32 5.18 -29.02
CA GLY A 544 -15.58 5.77 -28.58
C GLY A 544 -16.02 6.93 -29.49
N ASN A 545 -17.32 7.16 -29.62
CA ASN A 545 -17.89 8.22 -30.47
C ASN A 545 -18.72 9.25 -29.65
N GLY A 546 -18.21 9.76 -28.54
CA GLY A 546 -18.83 10.86 -27.77
C GLY A 546 -19.75 10.46 -26.61
N SER A 547 -20.13 9.19 -26.50
CA SER A 547 -20.90 8.65 -25.38
C SER A 547 -20.18 7.45 -24.79
N ASN A 548 -20.18 7.31 -23.47
CA ASN A 548 -19.57 6.16 -22.81
C ASN A 548 -20.19 4.85 -23.33
N ALA A 549 -19.35 3.96 -23.86
CA ALA A 549 -19.70 2.67 -24.38
C ALA A 549 -18.79 1.63 -23.73
N ASN A 550 -19.38 0.72 -22.97
CA ASN A 550 -18.70 -0.45 -22.46
C ASN A 550 -18.63 -1.49 -23.58
N TYR A 551 -17.50 -2.17 -23.70
CA TYR A 551 -17.31 -3.26 -24.65
C TYR A 551 -16.71 -4.49 -24.00
N THR A 552 -16.95 -5.63 -24.64
CA THR A 552 -16.33 -6.91 -24.34
C THR A 552 -16.03 -7.62 -25.65
N PHE A 553 -14.88 -8.27 -25.75
CA PHE A 553 -14.55 -9.14 -26.88
C PHE A 553 -13.76 -10.38 -26.44
N ALA A 554 -13.78 -11.41 -27.28
CA ALA A 554 -12.98 -12.62 -27.11
C ALA A 554 -12.27 -13.00 -28.42
N VAL A 555 -11.18 -13.75 -28.29
CA VAL A 555 -10.38 -14.30 -29.40
C VAL A 555 -10.16 -15.80 -29.20
N ASP A 556 -9.84 -16.52 -30.27
CA ASP A 556 -9.44 -17.95 -30.19
C ASP A 556 -7.93 -18.17 -29.96
N GLY A 557 -7.15 -17.08 -29.83
CA GLY A 557 -5.77 -17.08 -29.35
C GLY A 557 -5.61 -16.26 -28.06
N ASN A 558 -4.49 -15.55 -27.92
CA ASN A 558 -4.22 -14.72 -26.75
C ASN A 558 -4.46 -13.25 -27.04
N VAL A 559 -4.83 -12.46 -26.03
CA VAL A 559 -4.98 -11.00 -26.13
C VAL A 559 -4.11 -10.28 -25.10
N GLN A 560 -3.56 -9.12 -25.49
CA GLN A 560 -2.83 -8.22 -24.60
C GLN A 560 -3.05 -6.76 -25.04
N PRO A 561 -2.88 -5.78 -24.12
CA PRO A 561 -2.82 -4.37 -24.48
C PRO A 561 -1.74 -4.05 -25.53
N ASN A 562 -1.98 -3.06 -26.39
CA ASN A 562 -0.97 -2.53 -27.30
C ASN A 562 -0.42 -1.19 -26.78
N GLU A 563 0.66 -1.22 -26.01
CA GLU A 563 1.14 -0.10 -25.18
C GLU A 563 2.00 0.97 -25.92
N ASN A 564 1.94 1.08 -27.25
CA ASN A 564 2.66 2.15 -27.98
C ASN A 564 1.87 3.49 -27.99
N LEU A 565 2.18 4.33 -26.99
CA LEU A 565 2.11 5.81 -26.86
C LEU A 565 0.95 6.65 -27.46
N SER A 566 0.41 7.50 -26.56
CA SER A 566 -0.33 8.77 -26.72
C SER A 566 -1.85 8.77 -26.89
N SER A 567 -2.49 7.62 -27.10
CA SER A 567 -3.96 7.54 -27.15
C SER A 567 -4.58 6.37 -26.36
N PHE A 568 -3.76 5.57 -25.67
CA PHE A 568 -4.22 4.44 -24.87
C PHE A 568 -4.57 4.95 -23.45
N ASP A 569 -5.87 5.09 -23.18
CA ASP A 569 -6.39 5.48 -21.87
C ASP A 569 -6.87 4.22 -21.14
N THR A 570 -5.95 3.49 -20.50
CA THR A 570 -6.35 2.47 -19.53
C THR A 570 -6.87 3.17 -18.28
N THR A 571 -8.15 3.52 -18.31
CA THR A 571 -8.91 3.74 -17.09
C THR A 571 -8.90 2.46 -16.25
N THR A 572 -9.19 2.57 -14.94
CA THR A 572 -9.24 1.46 -13.96
C THR A 572 -10.20 0.32 -14.30
N ASP A 573 -10.92 0.43 -15.42
CA ASP A 573 -12.09 -0.36 -15.77
C ASP A 573 -11.82 -1.31 -16.96
N THR A 574 -10.60 -1.32 -17.50
CA THR A 574 -10.18 -2.28 -18.54
C THR A 574 -9.61 -3.56 -17.93
N PHE A 575 -10.26 -4.69 -18.22
CA PHE A 575 -9.85 -6.01 -17.78
C PHE A 575 -9.37 -6.84 -18.97
N VAL A 576 -8.16 -7.38 -18.90
CA VAL A 576 -7.60 -8.26 -19.94
C VAL A 576 -7.37 -9.66 -19.38
N GLY A 577 -8.14 -10.63 -19.87
CA GLY A 577 -7.95 -12.05 -19.66
C GLY A 577 -6.98 -12.67 -20.68
N GLU A 578 -6.77 -13.98 -20.60
CA GLU A 578 -5.85 -14.69 -21.50
C GLU A 578 -6.28 -14.58 -22.98
N ASN A 579 -7.57 -14.69 -23.26
CA ASN A 579 -8.16 -14.69 -24.60
C ASN A 579 -9.41 -13.80 -24.73
N TRP A 580 -9.63 -12.88 -23.80
CA TRP A 580 -10.77 -11.96 -23.80
C TRP A 580 -10.40 -10.65 -23.11
N SER A 581 -11.14 -9.58 -23.40
CA SER A 581 -11.01 -8.33 -22.68
C SER A 581 -12.35 -7.60 -22.61
N SER A 582 -12.53 -6.79 -21.57
CA SER A 582 -13.60 -5.80 -21.46
C SER A 582 -13.03 -4.45 -21.09
N GLY A 583 -13.70 -3.38 -21.48
CA GLY A 583 -13.31 -2.01 -21.17
C GLY A 583 -14.44 -1.02 -21.46
N SER A 584 -14.11 0.27 -21.42
CA SER A 584 -15.06 1.33 -21.74
C SER A 584 -14.37 2.46 -22.50
N VAL A 585 -15.04 2.99 -23.52
CA VAL A 585 -14.56 4.12 -24.33
C VAL A 585 -15.64 5.19 -24.42
N SER A 586 -15.24 6.46 -24.39
CA SER A 586 -16.14 7.60 -24.62
C SER A 586 -15.66 8.47 -25.78
N ASP A 587 -14.56 9.19 -25.59
CA ASP A 587 -13.77 9.89 -26.62
C ASP A 587 -12.33 9.34 -26.70
N SER A 588 -12.14 8.11 -26.20
CA SER A 588 -10.86 7.42 -26.09
C SER A 588 -10.75 6.26 -27.10
N LEU A 589 -9.51 5.78 -27.30
CA LEU A 589 -9.17 4.67 -28.18
C LEU A 589 -8.45 3.59 -27.40
N ASP A 590 -9.05 2.40 -27.34
CA ASP A 590 -8.40 1.22 -26.79
C ASP A 590 -7.82 0.35 -27.90
N LYS A 591 -6.57 -0.09 -27.71
CA LYS A 591 -5.86 -0.88 -28.70
C LYS A 591 -5.27 -2.15 -28.08
N TYR A 592 -5.47 -3.27 -28.77
CA TYR A 592 -5.06 -4.60 -28.36
C TYR A 592 -4.20 -5.25 -29.43
N LEU A 593 -3.29 -6.12 -28.98
CA LEU A 593 -2.63 -7.13 -29.79
C LEU A 593 -3.27 -8.47 -29.48
N PHE A 594 -3.64 -9.25 -30.49
CA PHE A 594 -4.16 -10.59 -30.28
C PHE A 594 -3.62 -11.58 -31.31
N THR A 595 -3.65 -12.87 -31.01
CA THR A 595 -3.41 -13.93 -31.99
C THR A 595 -4.71 -14.64 -32.31
N GLY A 596 -4.84 -15.21 -33.50
CA GLY A 596 -6.07 -15.89 -33.92
C GLY A 596 -7.12 -14.90 -34.44
N SER A 597 -8.40 -15.19 -34.27
CA SER A 597 -9.53 -14.36 -34.73
C SER A 597 -10.39 -13.88 -33.57
N VAL A 598 -11.06 -12.72 -33.74
CA VAL A 598 -12.11 -12.29 -32.81
C VAL A 598 -13.30 -13.23 -32.94
N THR A 599 -13.68 -13.87 -31.84
CA THR A 599 -14.75 -14.87 -31.77
C THR A 599 -16.04 -14.31 -31.20
N SER A 600 -15.96 -13.18 -30.49
CA SER A 600 -17.12 -12.40 -30.08
C SER A 600 -16.76 -10.94 -29.86
N PHE A 601 -17.70 -10.05 -30.13
CA PHE A 601 -17.60 -8.64 -29.79
C PHE A 601 -18.99 -8.11 -29.38
N SER A 602 -19.05 -7.32 -28.32
CA SER A 602 -20.26 -6.62 -27.87
C SER A 602 -19.89 -5.24 -27.36
N ALA A 603 -20.72 -4.25 -27.63
CA ALA A 603 -20.66 -2.94 -27.00
C ALA A 603 -22.08 -2.42 -26.70
N ASP A 604 -22.27 -1.75 -25.56
CA ASP A 604 -23.56 -1.17 -25.15
C ASP A 604 -23.78 0.27 -25.63
N GLY A 605 -22.82 0.80 -26.40
CA GLY A 605 -22.85 2.14 -26.97
C GLY A 605 -22.16 2.22 -28.34
N SER A 606 -22.14 3.42 -28.92
CA SER A 606 -21.61 3.64 -30.26
C SER A 606 -20.08 3.59 -30.29
N VAL A 607 -19.52 2.54 -30.90
CA VAL A 607 -18.07 2.37 -31.07
C VAL A 607 -17.67 2.22 -32.54
N THR A 608 -16.47 2.69 -32.89
CA THR A 608 -15.81 2.35 -34.16
C THR A 608 -14.76 1.28 -33.88
N VAL A 609 -14.89 0.10 -34.51
CA VAL A 609 -13.95 -1.02 -34.34
C VAL A 609 -13.10 -1.21 -35.60
N ARG A 610 -11.79 -1.41 -35.42
CA ARG A 610 -10.87 -1.77 -36.52
C ARG A 610 -10.07 -3.02 -36.17
N VAL A 611 -9.96 -3.95 -37.12
CA VAL A 611 -9.04 -5.10 -37.04
C VAL A 611 -7.96 -4.89 -38.09
N ASP A 612 -6.69 -4.91 -37.67
CA ASP A 612 -5.53 -4.64 -38.54
C ASP A 612 -5.67 -3.33 -39.33
N GLY A 613 -6.14 -2.28 -38.66
CA GLY A 613 -6.35 -0.94 -39.21
C GLY A 613 -7.55 -0.81 -40.15
N LYS A 614 -8.29 -1.90 -40.45
CA LYS A 614 -9.49 -1.86 -41.29
C LYS A 614 -10.74 -1.76 -40.43
N LYS A 615 -11.59 -0.76 -40.70
CA LYS A 615 -12.89 -0.64 -40.04
C LYS A 615 -13.76 -1.87 -40.36
N VAL A 616 -14.30 -2.47 -39.31
CA VAL A 616 -15.17 -3.65 -39.37
C VAL A 616 -16.52 -3.32 -38.73
N ASP A 617 -17.57 -4.01 -39.15
CA ASP A 617 -18.85 -3.98 -38.44
C ASP A 617 -18.70 -4.80 -37.14
N PRO A 618 -18.89 -4.21 -35.95
CA PRO A 618 -18.79 -4.93 -34.69
C PRO A 618 -19.72 -6.16 -34.63
N ASN A 619 -20.89 -6.09 -35.28
CA ASN A 619 -21.86 -7.20 -35.30
C ASN A 619 -21.38 -8.37 -36.19
N ALA A 620 -20.38 -8.16 -37.03
CA ALA A 620 -19.77 -9.20 -37.85
C ALA A 620 -18.59 -9.91 -37.15
N LEU A 621 -18.13 -9.43 -35.98
CA LEU A 621 -17.00 -9.99 -35.23
C LEU A 621 -17.38 -11.19 -34.34
N GLY A 622 -18.33 -12.01 -34.81
CA GLY A 622 -18.89 -13.11 -34.05
C GLY A 622 -19.93 -12.64 -33.03
N THR A 623 -21.12 -13.25 -33.08
CA THR A 623 -22.12 -13.13 -32.03
C THR A 623 -21.95 -14.31 -31.10
N GLU A 624 -21.61 -14.03 -29.85
CA GLU A 624 -21.43 -14.98 -28.75
C GLU A 624 -22.25 -16.28 -28.90
N GLY A 625 -21.55 -17.41 -29.03
CA GLY A 625 -22.14 -18.72 -28.82
C GLY A 625 -22.43 -18.94 -27.34
N ASP A 626 -23.71 -18.89 -26.97
CA ASP A 626 -24.36 -19.45 -25.78
C ASP A 626 -23.55 -19.51 -24.46
N LYS A 627 -23.76 -18.48 -23.62
CA LYS A 627 -23.58 -18.41 -22.16
C LYS A 627 -22.15 -18.27 -21.64
N GLN A 628 -21.66 -17.02 -21.70
CA GLN A 628 -20.35 -16.58 -21.17
C GLN A 628 -20.17 -16.66 -19.65
N HIS A 629 -21.24 -16.70 -18.85
CA HIS A 629 -21.11 -16.68 -17.39
C HIS A 629 -21.68 -17.93 -16.74
N THR A 630 -21.01 -18.41 -15.70
CA THR A 630 -21.49 -19.48 -14.84
C THR A 630 -21.51 -18.99 -13.41
N LEU A 631 -22.69 -19.04 -12.79
CA LEU A 631 -22.90 -18.82 -11.37
C LEU A 631 -22.96 -20.18 -10.69
N ILE A 632 -22.28 -20.34 -9.56
CA ILE A 632 -22.42 -21.51 -8.69
C ILE A 632 -22.86 -21.03 -7.31
N ILE A 633 -23.94 -21.59 -6.81
CA ILE A 633 -24.47 -21.38 -5.45
C ILE A 633 -24.19 -22.66 -4.68
N ASP A 634 -23.29 -22.59 -3.69
CA ASP A 634 -22.74 -23.74 -2.99
C ASP A 634 -23.22 -23.78 -1.53
N GLY A 635 -24.13 -24.72 -1.25
CA GLY A 635 -24.61 -25.02 0.09
C GLY A 635 -23.81 -26.12 0.78
N SER A 636 -22.79 -26.73 0.16
CA SER A 636 -22.09 -27.90 0.73
C SER A 636 -21.39 -27.66 2.08
N LYS A 637 -21.24 -26.39 2.47
CA LYS A 637 -20.67 -25.96 3.75
C LYS A 637 -21.66 -25.19 4.62
N SER A 638 -22.91 -25.10 4.20
CA SER A 638 -23.98 -24.40 4.91
C SER A 638 -24.40 -25.14 6.16
N SER A 639 -24.70 -24.39 7.22
CA SER A 639 -25.23 -24.92 8.48
C SER A 639 -26.73 -25.24 8.41
N GLY A 640 -27.42 -24.74 7.36
CA GLY A 640 -28.84 -24.94 7.08
C GLY A 640 -29.16 -24.87 5.58
N ALA A 641 -30.44 -24.93 5.22
CA ALA A 641 -30.84 -24.75 3.82
C ALA A 641 -30.84 -23.25 3.48
N SER A 642 -30.25 -22.89 2.34
CA SER A 642 -30.22 -21.54 1.79
C SER A 642 -31.10 -21.45 0.56
N LYS A 643 -32.08 -20.56 0.57
CA LYS A 643 -32.95 -20.31 -0.59
C LYS A 643 -32.35 -19.19 -1.41
N TYR A 644 -32.51 -19.24 -2.73
CA TYR A 644 -32.06 -18.16 -3.60
C TYR A 644 -33.09 -17.79 -4.67
N ALA A 645 -33.00 -16.54 -5.11
CA ALA A 645 -33.65 -16.02 -6.30
C ALA A 645 -32.65 -15.17 -7.09
N LEU A 646 -32.59 -15.35 -8.41
CA LEU A 646 -31.73 -14.56 -9.29
C LEU A 646 -32.48 -14.07 -10.52
N SER A 647 -32.12 -12.89 -11.01
CA SER A 647 -32.58 -12.33 -12.29
C SER A 647 -31.37 -11.84 -13.09
N VAL A 648 -31.39 -12.05 -14.40
CA VAL A 648 -30.42 -11.47 -15.35
C VAL A 648 -31.14 -10.62 -16.38
N ASN A 649 -30.41 -9.69 -17.00
CA ASN A 649 -30.90 -8.96 -18.17
C ASN A 649 -30.67 -9.69 -19.50
N GLY A 650 -30.00 -10.86 -19.46
CA GLY A 650 -29.82 -11.74 -20.62
C GLY A 650 -30.57 -13.06 -20.51
N SER A 651 -30.03 -14.11 -21.12
CA SER A 651 -30.61 -15.46 -21.10
C SER A 651 -30.16 -16.23 -19.85
N LEU A 652 -31.05 -17.07 -19.29
CA LEU A 652 -30.74 -17.87 -18.11
C LEU A 652 -31.06 -19.35 -18.30
N GLU A 653 -30.02 -20.12 -18.03
CA GLU A 653 -29.81 -21.54 -18.02
C GLU A 653 -29.72 -22.32 -16.72
N LYS A 654 -30.36 -23.48 -16.56
CA LYS A 654 -29.83 -24.47 -15.59
C LYS A 654 -28.44 -24.96 -16.04
N GLY A 655 -27.46 -24.82 -15.17
CA GLY A 655 -26.12 -25.41 -15.33
C GLY A 655 -26.07 -26.86 -14.84
N LYS A 656 -24.89 -27.48 -14.89
CA LYS A 656 -24.67 -28.91 -14.63
C LYS A 656 -25.07 -29.36 -13.23
N PHE A 657 -24.95 -28.47 -12.26
CA PHE A 657 -25.22 -28.78 -10.86
C PHE A 657 -26.66 -28.45 -10.44
N ALA A 658 -27.44 -27.70 -11.22
CA ALA A 658 -28.81 -27.36 -10.85
C ALA A 658 -29.71 -28.60 -10.76
N GLU A 659 -30.46 -28.71 -9.68
CA GLU A 659 -31.34 -29.83 -9.39
C GLU A 659 -32.69 -29.70 -10.13
N SER A 660 -33.43 -30.81 -10.24
CA SER A 660 -34.74 -30.80 -10.91
C SER A 660 -35.78 -29.91 -10.22
N SER A 661 -35.66 -29.73 -8.91
CA SER A 661 -36.51 -28.87 -8.07
C SER A 661 -36.29 -27.37 -8.29
N ASP A 662 -35.16 -26.97 -8.86
CA ASP A 662 -34.92 -25.56 -9.18
C ASP A 662 -35.82 -25.10 -10.32
N THR A 663 -36.19 -23.83 -10.31
CA THR A 663 -37.01 -23.25 -11.38
C THR A 663 -36.18 -22.25 -12.16
N VAL A 664 -36.25 -22.35 -13.49
CA VAL A 664 -35.77 -21.30 -14.41
C VAL A 664 -36.96 -20.92 -15.28
N SER A 665 -37.32 -19.64 -15.28
CA SER A 665 -38.40 -19.09 -16.09
C SER A 665 -37.95 -17.78 -16.71
N GLY A 666 -37.78 -17.78 -18.04
CA GLY A 666 -37.20 -16.66 -18.78
C GLY A 666 -35.78 -16.35 -18.30
N SER A 667 -35.58 -15.14 -17.78
CA SER A 667 -34.30 -14.65 -17.26
C SER A 667 -34.19 -14.74 -15.72
N THR A 668 -35.05 -15.53 -15.07
CA THR A 668 -35.10 -15.65 -13.60
C THR A 668 -34.95 -17.10 -13.14
N ALA A 669 -34.28 -17.31 -12.00
CA ALA A 669 -34.15 -18.62 -11.37
C ALA A 669 -34.42 -18.57 -9.86
N ARG A 670 -34.97 -19.65 -9.31
CA ARG A 670 -35.16 -19.85 -7.86
C ARG A 670 -34.88 -21.29 -7.46
N GLY A 671 -34.28 -21.50 -6.30
CA GLY A 671 -33.95 -22.83 -5.80
C GLY A 671 -33.52 -22.84 -4.33
N THR A 672 -32.97 -23.96 -3.87
CA THR A 672 -32.53 -24.14 -2.48
C THR A 672 -31.35 -25.11 -2.40
N VAL A 673 -30.26 -24.69 -1.75
CA VAL A 673 -29.08 -25.55 -1.48
C VAL A 673 -28.90 -25.80 0.01
N ARG A 674 -28.46 -27.01 0.41
CA ARG A 674 -28.18 -27.35 1.83
C ARG A 674 -26.90 -28.15 2.03
N ASP A 675 -26.68 -29.14 1.19
CA ASP A 675 -25.47 -29.97 1.10
C ASP A 675 -25.07 -30.23 -0.37
N CYS A 676 -25.74 -29.55 -1.29
CA CYS A 676 -25.57 -29.59 -2.73
C CYS A 676 -25.03 -28.26 -3.28
N ARG A 677 -24.82 -28.23 -4.60
CA ARG A 677 -24.50 -27.01 -5.35
C ARG A 677 -25.50 -26.89 -6.46
N ASP A 678 -25.95 -25.68 -6.73
CA ASP A 678 -26.66 -25.36 -7.96
C ASP A 678 -25.77 -24.50 -8.84
N SER A 679 -25.99 -24.60 -10.15
CA SER A 679 -25.26 -23.76 -11.08
C SER A 679 -26.16 -23.24 -12.17
N PHE A 680 -25.91 -22.03 -12.64
CA PHE A 680 -26.64 -21.40 -13.73
C PHE A 680 -25.68 -20.90 -14.79
N ARG A 681 -26.04 -21.07 -16.06
CA ARG A 681 -25.32 -20.46 -17.18
C ARG A 681 -26.12 -19.27 -17.66
N PHE A 682 -25.50 -18.11 -17.80
CA PHE A 682 -26.21 -16.90 -18.19
C PHE A 682 -25.42 -16.02 -19.13
N SER A 683 -26.14 -15.18 -19.88
CA SER A 683 -25.60 -14.04 -20.61
C SER A 683 -26.07 -12.73 -19.98
N GLY A 684 -25.39 -11.63 -20.28
CA GLY A 684 -25.65 -10.34 -19.65
C GLY A 684 -25.19 -10.28 -18.20
N GLN A 685 -25.79 -9.38 -17.42
CA GLN A 685 -25.47 -9.13 -16.02
C GLN A 685 -26.57 -9.69 -15.10
N ILE A 686 -26.17 -10.04 -13.87
CA ILE A 686 -27.13 -10.29 -12.79
C ILE A 686 -27.72 -8.96 -12.34
N THR A 687 -29.03 -8.80 -12.54
CA THR A 687 -29.78 -7.61 -12.12
C THR A 687 -30.33 -7.73 -10.71
N GLU A 688 -30.47 -8.97 -10.22
CA GLU A 688 -30.96 -9.26 -8.87
C GLU A 688 -30.40 -10.61 -8.40
N LEU A 689 -29.93 -10.67 -7.15
CA LEU A 689 -29.54 -11.91 -6.49
C LEU A 689 -29.84 -11.82 -5.00
N ASP A 690 -30.81 -12.61 -4.56
CA ASP A 690 -31.23 -12.73 -3.17
C ASP A 690 -30.89 -14.13 -2.66
N ILE A 691 -30.30 -14.20 -1.46
CA ILE A 691 -29.99 -15.45 -0.77
C ILE A 691 -30.40 -15.33 0.69
N ASP A 692 -31.34 -16.18 1.10
CA ASP A 692 -31.77 -16.36 2.48
C ASP A 692 -31.09 -17.61 3.05
N GLY A 693 -29.91 -17.41 3.66
CA GLY A 693 -29.06 -18.46 4.24
C GLY A 693 -27.56 -18.13 4.20
N ASP A 694 -26.70 -19.13 4.37
CA ASP A 694 -25.22 -19.01 4.44
C ASP A 694 -24.49 -19.67 3.25
N ALA A 695 -25.19 -19.95 2.14
CA ALA A 695 -24.60 -20.50 0.93
C ALA A 695 -23.56 -19.55 0.30
N THR A 696 -22.50 -20.14 -0.27
CA THR A 696 -21.43 -19.38 -0.92
C THR A 696 -21.72 -19.20 -2.41
N ILE A 697 -21.56 -17.98 -2.93
CA ILE A 697 -21.66 -17.69 -4.36
C ILE A 697 -20.27 -17.65 -4.99
N SER A 698 -20.11 -18.22 -6.18
CA SER A 698 -18.90 -18.06 -6.99
C SER A 698 -19.23 -17.91 -8.48
N PHE A 699 -18.35 -17.19 -9.19
CA PHE A 699 -18.42 -16.96 -10.64
C PHE A 699 -17.23 -17.63 -11.32
N GLY A 700 -17.45 -18.41 -12.39
CA GLY A 700 -16.38 -19.07 -13.15
C GLY A 700 -16.76 -20.46 -13.69
N GLN A 701 -15.87 -21.09 -14.48
CA GLN A 701 -16.16 -22.40 -15.12
C GLN A 701 -16.38 -23.54 -14.10
N GLN A 702 -17.28 -24.47 -14.48
CA GLN A 702 -17.74 -25.65 -13.71
C GLN A 702 -16.65 -26.65 -13.30
#